data_AF-W4GTE3-F1
#
_entry.id   AF-W4GTE3-F1
#
_cell.length_a   1.000
_cell.length_b   1.000
_cell.length_c   1.000
_cell.angle_alpha   90.00
_cell.angle_beta   90.00
_cell.angle_gamma   90.00
#
_symmetry.space_group_name_H-M   'P 1'
#
loop_
_entity.id
_entity.type
_entity.pdbx_description
1 polymer ?
#
loop_
_entity_poly.entity_id
_entity_poly.type
_entity_poly.pdbx_seq_one_letter_code
_entity_poly.pdbx_strand_id
1 'polypeptide(L)'
;MTATTTTTTQVDAVCFGSGRFLRAVLVPVWRHVNLNVVVLQTRGDDFVKQCTLDNLQYEVDTVERDGSVSTQEVQLAGVASLGVAAQKAAFFGRIPELTHLRYVGVGVTEAGIHPSSQAMKDLAAFLVALVEYFPDKCISVINTDNLAANGDLIRSIVLELVPPALQPLVASHVTFHNSMVDRITASRPSNSMVPYTEPLPPKALVIEDLTGQLPLAWGSIPGVQLRTQPNALTQDHLLKLGIANATHTAMVYALALSRLPTTAAAPPVVFTYLDGLVQKDLAPGLLTHGLSYGVIQEVYKDWIHRLKHKYFGMDTFFVAQNAWTKYTIRLLATIAPHVQANPTYMPSIYFTFATACLLRFLTPISHGGGIVTARGKQFLGQMDHVLRSGNGPTKWTYATGLSADVATGAYDFRDDEAGEVPSLLREASASGSVEATTNMMRTLLRRWGGYDDADDRWRTFAANVAAMYRRFITVPPTSVLDVLTELVAQSTEALKDELAIAAYVADSVASTWAIDVHTHLFPPSHDTLMLWGIDALLTYHYLVAEYLMTAPVAPETFLAWPKTKQADAIWTHLFVDRSPLSEACQGVVTTLNLLGLSALVKTRDLPAIRAWFATQEPNAYVDLVFRLAKIRYVVMTNIPFDPQEASYWTNQTPYNARQFRTALRVDQLLLGDWASLGPALDLQHLPHTLAGVTQYLESWVDILRPEYFMASVPATFALRESAAADPLAIQPDGAMLLQHVLLPLAQSRRLPVALKFGAVRQLNPRLSIAGDGVAVTDVSILSRLAKQNPNVKFLATYLSRVNQHEVTVVANKFANVHIYGCWWYCNNPSIIAEMTRLRLEILGTGFTAQHSDARVLDQLLYKWRHFRGVLTDVLVPLYTQLHRNGWPVTALAIDRDVGTLLGHGYEEFLHKQL
;
A
#
# COMPACT_ATOMS: atom_id res chain seq x y z
N MET A 1 -37.22 -47.26 20.83
CA MET A 1 -36.36 -48.32 20.26
C MET A 1 -35.50 -47.64 19.23
N THR A 2 -34.17 -47.60 19.27
CA THR A 2 -33.16 -48.35 20.02
C THR A 2 -31.97 -47.41 20.20
N ALA A 3 -31.30 -47.52 21.35
CA ALA A 3 -30.05 -46.84 21.65
C ALA A 3 -29.03 -47.06 20.52
N THR A 4 -28.57 -45.97 19.91
CA THR A 4 -27.34 -45.94 19.12
C THR A 4 -26.32 -45.20 19.95
N THR A 5 -25.27 -45.92 20.32
CA THR A 5 -24.03 -45.47 20.94
C THR A 5 -23.49 -44.22 20.24
N THR A 6 -23.72 -43.04 20.81
CA THR A 6 -23.00 -41.83 20.44
C THR A 6 -21.65 -41.87 21.14
N THR A 7 -20.61 -42.32 20.43
CA THR A 7 -19.25 -41.82 20.68
C THR A 7 -19.36 -40.30 20.70
N THR A 8 -19.11 -39.66 21.84
CA THR A 8 -19.09 -38.21 21.96
C THR A 8 -18.02 -37.70 21.00
N THR A 9 -18.45 -37.20 19.83
CA THR A 9 -17.56 -36.61 18.84
C THR A 9 -16.82 -35.48 19.55
N GLN A 10 -15.50 -35.61 19.67
CA GLN A 10 -14.63 -34.60 20.26
C GLN A 10 -14.94 -33.25 19.60
N VAL A 11 -15.23 -32.19 20.36
CA VAL A 11 -15.49 -30.84 19.83
C VAL A 11 -14.28 -29.95 20.11
N ASP A 12 -13.63 -29.47 19.05
CA ASP A 12 -12.44 -28.60 19.16
C ASP A 12 -12.78 -27.12 18.98
N ALA A 13 -13.89 -26.81 18.27
CA ALA A 13 -14.32 -25.46 17.98
C ALA A 13 -15.85 -25.26 17.98
N VAL A 14 -16.30 -24.08 18.42
CA VAL A 14 -17.73 -23.69 18.45
C VAL A 14 -17.92 -22.33 17.77
N CYS A 15 -18.83 -22.25 16.81
CA CYS A 15 -19.10 -21.06 16.00
C CYS A 15 -20.43 -20.38 16.37
N PHE A 16 -20.41 -19.13 16.82
CA PHE A 16 -21.58 -18.29 17.02
C PHE A 16 -21.95 -17.57 15.71
N GLY A 17 -22.99 -18.07 15.03
CA GLY A 17 -23.50 -17.55 13.77
C GLY A 17 -23.39 -18.56 12.62
N SER A 18 -24.28 -18.43 11.64
CA SER A 18 -24.34 -19.29 10.43
C SER A 18 -24.16 -18.48 9.14
N GLY A 19 -23.53 -17.30 9.23
CA GLY A 19 -23.30 -16.40 8.10
C GLY A 19 -22.37 -16.98 7.03
N ARG A 20 -22.41 -16.40 5.82
CA ARG A 20 -21.65 -16.89 4.66
C ARG A 20 -20.14 -16.86 4.87
N PHE A 21 -19.58 -15.80 5.46
CA PHE A 21 -18.13 -15.74 5.72
C PHE A 21 -17.66 -16.83 6.68
N LEU A 22 -18.39 -17.05 7.77
CA LEU A 22 -18.08 -18.14 8.70
C LEU A 22 -18.10 -19.50 7.99
N ARG A 23 -19.13 -19.75 7.16
CA ARG A 23 -19.31 -21.04 6.45
C ARG A 23 -18.42 -21.21 5.21
N ALA A 24 -17.97 -20.13 4.58
CA ALA A 24 -17.14 -20.20 3.37
C ALA A 24 -15.64 -19.90 3.63
N VAL A 25 -15.28 -19.50 4.85
CA VAL A 25 -13.90 -19.14 5.22
C VAL A 25 -13.49 -19.83 6.52
N LEU A 26 -14.02 -19.42 7.67
CA LEU A 26 -13.50 -19.86 8.98
C LEU A 26 -13.70 -21.36 9.23
N VAL A 27 -14.91 -21.88 9.00
CA VAL A 27 -15.19 -23.31 9.22
C VAL A 27 -14.40 -24.19 8.25
N PRO A 28 -14.32 -23.90 6.93
CA PRO A 28 -13.42 -24.61 6.03
C PRO A 28 -11.95 -24.61 6.46
N VAL A 29 -11.44 -23.49 6.97
CA VAL A 29 -10.06 -23.40 7.52
C VAL A 29 -9.86 -24.37 8.67
N TRP A 30 -10.80 -24.45 9.62
CA TRP A 30 -10.71 -25.39 10.73
C TRP A 30 -10.88 -26.85 10.30
N ARG A 31 -11.73 -27.13 9.32
CA ARG A 31 -11.86 -28.48 8.75
C ARG A 31 -10.61 -28.90 7.98
N HIS A 32 -9.88 -27.97 7.35
CA HIS A 32 -8.60 -28.25 6.70
C HIS A 32 -7.55 -28.81 7.67
N VAL A 33 -7.60 -28.41 8.94
CA VAL A 33 -6.75 -28.93 10.02
C VAL A 33 -7.47 -29.95 10.91
N ASN A 34 -8.53 -30.59 10.40
CA ASN A 34 -9.28 -31.67 11.04
C ASN A 34 -9.93 -31.32 12.40
N LEU A 35 -10.18 -30.05 12.68
CA LEU A 35 -10.87 -29.64 13.91
C LEU A 35 -12.37 -29.90 13.80
N ASN A 36 -12.97 -30.51 14.81
CA ASN A 36 -14.39 -30.79 14.87
C ASN A 36 -15.18 -29.55 15.31
N VAL A 37 -16.02 -29.04 14.41
CA VAL A 37 -16.69 -27.75 14.55
C VAL A 37 -18.19 -27.94 14.82
N VAL A 38 -18.70 -27.25 15.83
CA VAL A 38 -20.14 -27.08 16.06
C VAL A 38 -20.57 -25.67 15.63
N VAL A 39 -21.68 -25.56 14.90
CA VAL A 39 -22.23 -24.26 14.48
C VAL A 39 -23.52 -23.93 15.23
N LEU A 40 -23.53 -22.77 15.87
CA LEU A 40 -24.64 -22.24 16.66
C LEU A 40 -25.33 -21.12 15.89
N GLN A 41 -26.52 -21.38 15.37
CA GLN A 41 -27.31 -20.37 14.69
C GLN A 41 -27.88 -19.36 15.71
N THR A 42 -27.53 -18.08 15.59
CA THR A 42 -27.87 -17.05 16.58
C THR A 42 -29.32 -16.56 16.53
N ARG A 43 -30.01 -16.74 15.39
CA ARG A 43 -31.42 -16.35 15.18
C ARG A 43 -32.11 -17.35 14.27
N GLY A 44 -33.33 -17.78 14.61
CA GLY A 44 -34.06 -18.80 13.85
C GLY A 44 -33.37 -20.17 13.91
N ASP A 45 -33.87 -21.15 13.15
CA ASP A 45 -33.38 -22.53 13.15
C ASP A 45 -33.37 -23.19 11.76
N ASP A 46 -33.51 -22.40 10.69
CA ASP A 46 -33.55 -22.87 9.31
C ASP A 46 -32.24 -23.53 8.85
N PHE A 47 -31.07 -22.95 9.19
CA PHE A 47 -29.78 -23.60 8.91
C PHE A 47 -29.63 -24.89 9.71
N VAL A 48 -30.02 -24.89 10.97
CA VAL A 48 -29.93 -26.07 11.85
C VAL A 48 -30.81 -27.20 11.32
N LYS A 49 -32.05 -26.91 10.94
CA LYS A 49 -32.97 -27.87 10.33
C LYS A 49 -32.40 -28.45 9.04
N GLN A 50 -31.95 -27.59 8.12
CA GLN A 50 -31.41 -28.03 6.84
C GLN A 50 -30.16 -28.90 7.02
N CYS A 51 -29.19 -28.44 7.81
CA CYS A 51 -27.96 -29.18 8.08
C CYS A 51 -28.22 -30.52 8.81
N THR A 52 -29.23 -30.59 9.69
CA THR A 52 -29.62 -31.85 10.34
C THR A 52 -30.21 -32.85 9.33
N LEU A 53 -31.01 -32.37 8.36
CA LEU A 53 -31.52 -33.21 7.27
C LEU A 53 -30.38 -33.70 6.37
N ASP A 54 -29.36 -32.87 6.17
CA ASP A 54 -28.19 -33.15 5.34
C ASP A 54 -27.06 -33.84 6.16
N ASN A 55 -27.41 -34.62 7.18
CA ASN A 55 -26.47 -35.42 7.99
C ASN A 55 -25.30 -34.61 8.59
N LEU A 56 -25.61 -33.42 9.12
CA LEU A 56 -24.67 -32.44 9.69
C LEU A 56 -23.66 -31.90 8.67
N GLN A 57 -24.04 -31.83 7.40
CA GLN A 57 -23.23 -31.26 6.33
C GLN A 57 -23.88 -30.00 5.75
N TYR A 58 -23.06 -29.16 5.13
CA TYR A 58 -23.53 -28.13 4.23
C TYR A 58 -22.56 -27.96 3.06
N GLU A 59 -23.08 -27.45 1.94
CA GLU A 59 -22.31 -27.21 0.73
C GLU A 59 -21.72 -25.79 0.71
N VAL A 60 -20.56 -25.64 0.06
CA VAL A 60 -19.98 -24.37 -0.36
C VAL A 60 -19.62 -24.48 -1.83
N ASP A 61 -20.20 -23.61 -2.66
CA ASP A 61 -19.91 -23.56 -4.08
C ASP A 61 -18.81 -22.56 -4.40
N THR A 62 -17.93 -22.93 -5.31
CA THR A 62 -16.92 -22.07 -5.92
C THR A 62 -17.18 -22.02 -7.42
N VAL A 63 -17.37 -20.81 -7.94
CA VAL A 63 -17.47 -20.59 -9.39
C VAL A 63 -16.08 -20.42 -9.94
N GLU A 64 -15.66 -21.35 -10.80
CA GLU A 64 -14.38 -21.28 -11.44
C GLU A 64 -14.38 -20.25 -12.57
N ARG A 65 -13.18 -19.84 -12.98
CA ARG A 65 -12.98 -18.80 -13.99
C ARG A 65 -13.54 -19.17 -15.37
N ASP A 66 -13.68 -20.46 -15.66
CA ASP A 66 -14.30 -20.99 -16.88
C ASP A 66 -15.83 -21.07 -16.80
N GLY A 67 -16.41 -20.78 -15.63
CA GLY A 67 -17.84 -20.81 -15.35
C GLY A 67 -18.36 -22.14 -14.81
N SER A 68 -17.50 -23.15 -14.68
CA SER A 68 -17.85 -24.37 -13.95
C SER A 68 -18.03 -24.08 -12.46
N VAL A 69 -18.81 -24.91 -11.77
CA VAL A 69 -19.05 -24.78 -10.32
C VAL A 69 -18.51 -26.02 -9.63
N SER A 70 -17.57 -25.83 -8.71
CA SER A 70 -17.08 -26.87 -7.81
C SER A 70 -17.79 -26.75 -6.45
N THR A 71 -18.28 -27.87 -5.92
CA THR A 71 -19.00 -27.90 -4.64
C THR A 71 -18.18 -28.64 -3.60
N GLN A 72 -17.90 -27.98 -2.49
CA GLN A 72 -17.27 -28.57 -1.31
C GLN A 72 -18.35 -28.91 -0.28
N GLU A 73 -18.42 -30.17 0.13
CA GLU A 73 -19.22 -30.60 1.28
C GLU A 73 -18.41 -30.42 2.57
N VAL A 74 -18.98 -29.70 3.54
CA VAL A 74 -18.33 -29.40 4.82
C VAL A 74 -19.06 -30.12 5.95
N GLN A 75 -18.42 -31.14 6.51
CA GLN A 75 -18.92 -31.89 7.66
C GLN A 75 -18.77 -31.10 8.97
N LEU A 76 -19.85 -31.02 9.74
CA LEU A 76 -19.87 -30.49 11.10
C LEU A 76 -19.96 -31.62 12.14
N ALA A 77 -19.48 -31.34 13.34
CA ALA A 77 -19.63 -32.21 14.51
C ALA A 77 -21.00 -32.02 15.20
N GLY A 78 -21.67 -30.89 14.93
CA GLY A 78 -23.01 -30.62 15.44
C GLY A 78 -23.56 -29.26 15.00
N VAL A 79 -24.87 -29.10 15.12
CA VAL A 79 -25.55 -27.81 14.94
C VAL A 79 -26.59 -27.60 16.03
N ALA A 80 -26.80 -26.35 16.45
CA ALA A 80 -27.87 -25.97 17.36
C ALA A 80 -28.33 -24.53 17.09
N SER A 81 -29.56 -24.21 17.45
CA SER A 81 -30.08 -22.85 17.42
C SER A 81 -30.05 -22.22 18.81
N LEU A 82 -29.40 -21.05 18.92
CA LEU A 82 -29.51 -20.17 20.08
C LEU A 82 -30.79 -19.33 20.04
N GLY A 83 -31.40 -19.18 18.86
CA GLY A 83 -32.69 -18.54 18.67
C GLY A 83 -33.87 -19.37 19.19
N VAL A 84 -33.67 -20.66 19.49
CA VAL A 84 -34.67 -21.56 20.07
C VAL A 84 -34.26 -21.89 21.50
N ALA A 85 -35.02 -21.39 22.48
CA ALA A 85 -34.67 -21.48 23.90
C ALA A 85 -34.36 -22.92 24.39
N ALA A 86 -35.14 -23.90 23.94
CA ALA A 86 -34.92 -25.31 24.30
C ALA A 86 -33.58 -25.86 23.75
N GLN A 87 -33.22 -25.52 22.51
CA GLN A 87 -31.95 -25.95 21.91
C GLN A 87 -30.76 -25.24 22.56
N LYS A 88 -30.89 -23.94 22.86
CA LYS A 88 -29.90 -23.19 23.62
C LYS A 88 -29.62 -23.83 24.98
N ALA A 89 -30.67 -24.10 25.76
CA ALA A 89 -30.54 -24.73 27.08
C ALA A 89 -29.89 -26.12 26.98
N ALA A 90 -30.29 -26.93 25.99
CA ALA A 90 -29.71 -28.24 25.75
C ALA A 90 -28.22 -28.17 25.39
N PHE A 91 -27.80 -27.20 24.57
CA PHE A 91 -26.40 -27.01 24.21
C PHE A 91 -25.55 -26.55 25.41
N PHE A 92 -26.03 -25.55 26.18
CA PHE A 92 -25.33 -25.06 27.36
C PHE A 92 -25.17 -26.15 28.44
N GLY A 93 -26.16 -27.04 28.58
CA GLY A 93 -26.07 -28.19 29.48
C GLY A 93 -24.95 -29.19 29.14
N ARG A 94 -24.41 -29.13 27.90
CA ARG A 94 -23.34 -30.01 27.41
C ARG A 94 -21.94 -29.38 27.51
N ILE A 95 -21.79 -28.19 28.09
CA ILE A 95 -20.46 -27.58 28.34
C ILE A 95 -19.48 -28.55 29.03
N PRO A 96 -19.89 -29.36 30.03
CA PRO A 96 -19.02 -30.39 30.62
C PRO A 96 -18.38 -31.37 29.63
N GLU A 97 -19.03 -31.61 28.48
CA GLU A 97 -18.55 -32.52 27.44
C GLU A 97 -17.50 -31.88 26.51
N LEU A 98 -17.33 -30.55 26.55
CA LEU A 98 -16.44 -29.78 25.67
C LEU A 98 -14.98 -29.80 26.15
N THR A 99 -14.48 -30.98 26.51
CA THR A 99 -13.14 -31.17 27.10
C THR A 99 -11.99 -30.77 26.17
N HIS A 100 -12.19 -30.79 24.85
CA HIS A 100 -11.17 -30.46 23.85
C HIS A 100 -11.33 -29.08 23.20
N LEU A 101 -12.35 -28.31 23.59
CA LEU A 101 -12.62 -27.01 23.00
C LEU A 101 -11.45 -26.04 23.21
N ARG A 102 -10.97 -25.44 22.11
CA ARG A 102 -9.90 -24.43 22.12
C ARG A 102 -10.30 -23.15 21.38
N TYR A 103 -11.21 -23.24 20.42
CA TYR A 103 -11.51 -22.15 19.50
C TYR A 103 -12.98 -21.77 19.52
N VAL A 104 -13.26 -20.47 19.50
CA VAL A 104 -14.62 -19.93 19.36
C VAL A 104 -14.67 -19.02 18.13
N GLY A 105 -15.58 -19.32 17.22
CA GLY A 105 -15.80 -18.54 16.00
C GLY A 105 -16.92 -17.54 16.20
N VAL A 106 -16.78 -16.30 15.73
CA VAL A 106 -17.85 -15.29 15.78
C VAL A 106 -18.20 -14.85 14.36
N GLY A 107 -19.37 -15.27 13.89
CA GLY A 107 -19.89 -15.06 12.54
C GLY A 107 -21.13 -14.19 12.49
N VAL A 108 -21.09 -13.05 13.19
CA VAL A 108 -22.11 -12.00 13.12
C VAL A 108 -21.55 -10.76 12.43
N THR A 109 -22.41 -10.00 11.77
CA THR A 109 -22.04 -8.72 11.14
C THR A 109 -21.79 -7.65 12.19
N GLU A 110 -21.25 -6.49 11.80
CA GLU A 110 -21.19 -5.25 12.62
C GLU A 110 -22.45 -5.01 13.47
N ALA A 111 -23.65 -5.07 12.87
CA ALA A 111 -24.91 -4.89 13.59
C ALA A 111 -25.19 -5.92 14.72
N GLY A 112 -24.46 -7.05 14.72
CA GLY A 112 -24.51 -8.08 15.74
C GLY A 112 -23.45 -7.92 16.83
N ILE A 113 -22.43 -7.07 16.64
CA ILE A 113 -21.34 -6.77 17.58
C ILE A 113 -21.71 -5.50 18.36
N HIS A 114 -22.66 -5.65 19.28
CA HIS A 114 -23.14 -4.56 20.13
C HIS A 114 -23.62 -5.12 21.48
N PRO A 115 -23.49 -4.40 22.62
CA PRO A 115 -23.91 -4.90 23.94
C PRO A 115 -25.38 -5.32 24.03
N SER A 116 -26.27 -4.65 23.29
CA SER A 116 -27.70 -5.01 23.27
C SER A 116 -28.01 -6.31 22.50
N SER A 117 -27.10 -6.77 21.64
CA SER A 117 -27.27 -7.94 20.76
C SER A 117 -27.37 -9.23 21.56
N GLN A 118 -28.39 -10.04 21.27
CA GLN A 118 -28.53 -11.36 21.89
C GLN A 118 -27.34 -12.28 21.60
N ALA A 119 -26.71 -12.15 20.42
CA ALA A 119 -25.54 -12.96 20.08
C ALA A 119 -24.34 -12.67 21.00
N MET A 120 -24.11 -11.40 21.38
CA MET A 120 -23.03 -11.03 22.31
C MET A 120 -23.35 -11.47 23.74
N LYS A 121 -24.62 -11.36 24.16
CA LYS A 121 -25.09 -11.88 25.45
C LYS A 121 -24.91 -13.38 25.56
N ASP A 122 -25.23 -14.11 24.50
CA ASP A 122 -25.07 -15.57 24.45
C ASP A 122 -23.59 -15.98 24.44
N LEU A 123 -22.74 -15.25 23.70
CA LEU A 123 -21.29 -15.45 23.72
C LEU A 123 -20.71 -15.21 25.11
N ALA A 124 -21.05 -14.10 25.76
CA ALA A 124 -20.60 -13.79 27.12
C ALA A 124 -21.02 -14.87 28.13
N ALA A 125 -22.30 -15.27 28.09
CA ALA A 125 -22.81 -16.34 28.96
C ALA A 125 -22.10 -17.69 28.72
N PHE A 126 -21.79 -18.01 27.47
CA PHE A 126 -21.05 -19.22 27.11
C PHE A 126 -19.60 -19.20 27.61
N LEU A 127 -18.90 -18.07 27.42
CA LEU A 127 -17.53 -17.91 27.88
C LEU A 127 -17.44 -17.96 29.42
N VAL A 128 -18.40 -17.36 30.13
CA VAL A 128 -18.52 -17.48 31.59
C VAL A 128 -18.63 -18.94 32.01
N ALA A 129 -19.60 -19.65 31.46
CA ALA A 129 -19.83 -21.05 31.82
C ALA A 129 -18.62 -21.94 31.46
N LEU A 130 -17.88 -21.62 30.40
CA LEU A 130 -16.64 -22.31 30.06
C LEU A 130 -15.51 -22.05 31.06
N VAL A 131 -15.22 -20.80 31.42
CA VAL A 131 -14.10 -20.50 32.33
C VAL A 131 -14.40 -20.93 33.77
N GLU A 132 -15.67 -20.96 34.18
CA GLU A 132 -16.06 -21.51 35.48
C GLU A 132 -15.87 -23.03 35.53
N TYR A 133 -16.20 -23.73 34.45
CA TYR A 133 -16.09 -25.19 34.41
C TYR A 133 -14.67 -25.69 34.10
N PHE A 134 -13.95 -24.97 33.24
CA PHE A 134 -12.58 -25.26 32.82
C PHE A 134 -11.65 -24.08 33.11
N PRO A 135 -11.31 -23.83 34.39
CA PRO A 135 -10.56 -22.64 34.79
C PRO A 135 -9.15 -22.59 34.22
N ASP A 136 -8.55 -23.71 33.82
CA ASP A 136 -7.19 -23.78 33.30
C ASP A 136 -7.10 -23.72 31.75
N LYS A 137 -8.24 -23.64 31.05
CA LYS A 137 -8.24 -23.66 29.58
C LYS A 137 -8.14 -22.26 28.99
N CYS A 138 -7.17 -22.10 28.10
CA CYS A 138 -7.11 -20.94 27.22
C CYS A 138 -8.03 -21.13 25.99
N ILE A 139 -8.83 -20.11 25.68
CA ILE A 139 -9.75 -20.08 24.54
C ILE A 139 -9.37 -18.95 23.59
N SER A 140 -9.25 -19.26 22.30
CA SER A 140 -9.03 -18.27 21.24
C SER A 140 -10.34 -17.96 20.52
N VAL A 141 -10.77 -16.70 20.58
CA VAL A 141 -11.93 -16.18 19.87
C VAL A 141 -11.48 -15.54 18.56
N ILE A 142 -12.00 -16.03 17.43
CA ILE A 142 -11.70 -15.53 16.08
C ILE A 142 -13.01 -15.13 15.42
N ASN A 143 -13.07 -13.91 14.87
CA ASN A 143 -14.28 -13.40 14.24
C ASN A 143 -14.15 -13.33 12.70
N THR A 144 -15.24 -13.01 12.01
CA THR A 144 -15.28 -12.94 10.54
C THR A 144 -15.91 -11.65 10.03
N ASP A 145 -15.90 -10.60 10.85
CA ASP A 145 -16.30 -9.27 10.44
C ASP A 145 -15.05 -8.42 10.08
N ASN A 146 -15.24 -7.29 9.40
CA ASN A 146 -14.17 -6.40 8.97
C ASN A 146 -14.19 -5.05 9.69
N LEU A 147 -14.92 -4.92 10.80
CA LEU A 147 -14.74 -3.82 11.75
C LEU A 147 -13.28 -3.72 12.20
N ALA A 148 -12.78 -2.49 12.28
CA ALA A 148 -11.46 -2.22 12.83
C ALA A 148 -11.43 -2.64 14.31
N ALA A 149 -10.32 -3.28 14.73
CA ALA A 149 -10.14 -3.79 16.10
C ALA A 149 -11.32 -4.67 16.58
N ASN A 150 -11.89 -5.48 15.69
CA ASN A 150 -13.07 -6.31 15.98
C ASN A 150 -12.89 -7.27 17.17
N GLY A 151 -11.71 -7.83 17.38
CA GLY A 151 -11.38 -8.67 18.53
C GLY A 151 -11.41 -7.86 19.83
N ASP A 152 -10.77 -6.70 19.84
CA ASP A 152 -10.76 -5.80 21.00
C ASP A 152 -12.15 -5.28 21.34
N LEU A 153 -12.95 -4.93 20.32
CA LEU A 153 -14.33 -4.51 20.51
C LEU A 153 -15.19 -5.62 21.10
N ILE A 154 -15.10 -6.84 20.56
CA ILE A 154 -15.81 -8.00 21.12
C ILE A 154 -15.37 -8.26 22.56
N ARG A 155 -14.07 -8.17 22.86
CA ARG A 155 -13.54 -8.29 24.22
C ARG A 155 -14.17 -7.28 25.17
N SER A 156 -14.21 -6.01 24.77
CA SER A 156 -14.82 -4.93 25.56
C SER A 156 -16.29 -5.22 25.86
N ILE A 157 -17.06 -5.57 24.84
CA ILE A 157 -18.49 -5.86 24.98
C ILE A 157 -18.72 -7.09 25.86
N VAL A 158 -17.95 -8.16 25.66
CA VAL A 158 -18.06 -9.38 26.46
C VAL A 158 -17.78 -9.06 27.93
N LEU A 159 -16.69 -8.34 28.24
CA LEU A 159 -16.35 -8.00 29.62
C LEU A 159 -17.42 -7.14 30.30
N GLU A 160 -18.09 -6.23 29.57
CA GLU A 160 -19.24 -5.47 30.07
C GLU A 160 -20.43 -6.36 30.43
N LEU A 161 -20.66 -7.42 29.66
CA LEU A 161 -21.78 -8.37 29.85
C LEU A 161 -21.49 -9.47 30.88
N VAL A 162 -20.22 -9.66 31.26
CA VAL A 162 -19.77 -10.67 32.22
C VAL A 162 -19.93 -10.15 33.67
N PRO A 163 -20.37 -10.98 34.63
CA PRO A 163 -20.41 -10.58 36.04
C PRO A 163 -19.05 -10.04 36.53
N PRO A 164 -19.00 -8.93 37.27
CA PRO A 164 -17.73 -8.28 37.67
C PRO A 164 -16.71 -9.22 38.33
N ALA A 165 -17.18 -10.19 39.12
CA ALA A 165 -16.33 -11.18 39.79
C ALA A 165 -15.58 -12.12 38.82
N LEU A 166 -16.09 -12.32 37.60
CA LEU A 166 -15.53 -13.25 36.61
C LEU A 166 -14.80 -12.53 35.47
N GLN A 167 -14.88 -11.20 35.38
CA GLN A 167 -14.17 -10.43 34.35
C GLN A 167 -12.66 -10.70 34.34
N PRO A 168 -11.94 -10.76 35.48
CA PRO A 168 -10.50 -11.05 35.47
C PRO A 168 -10.19 -12.44 34.93
N LEU A 169 -11.05 -13.42 35.23
CA LEU A 169 -10.89 -14.80 34.79
C LEU A 169 -11.10 -14.93 33.27
N VAL A 170 -12.17 -14.34 32.74
CA VAL A 170 -12.41 -14.29 31.28
C VAL A 170 -11.28 -13.53 30.58
N ALA A 171 -10.83 -12.40 31.14
CA ALA A 171 -9.78 -11.59 30.54
C ALA A 171 -8.41 -12.29 30.48
N SER A 172 -8.11 -13.21 31.39
CA SER A 172 -6.84 -13.96 31.43
C SER A 172 -6.87 -15.26 30.64
N HIS A 173 -8.03 -15.89 30.48
CA HIS A 173 -8.17 -17.19 29.80
C HIS A 173 -8.72 -17.09 28.38
N VAL A 174 -9.27 -15.95 27.98
CA VAL A 174 -9.83 -15.77 26.62
C VAL A 174 -9.03 -14.74 25.84
N THR A 175 -8.41 -15.18 24.76
CA THR A 175 -7.74 -14.30 23.79
C THR A 175 -8.71 -13.96 22.67
N PHE A 176 -8.95 -12.66 22.45
CA PHE A 176 -9.79 -12.18 21.35
C PHE A 176 -8.91 -11.70 20.22
N HIS A 177 -8.87 -12.46 19.13
CA HIS A 177 -8.02 -12.13 18.00
C HIS A 177 -8.71 -11.10 17.10
N ASN A 178 -8.00 -10.01 16.79
CA ASN A 178 -8.37 -9.16 15.68
C ASN A 178 -8.19 -9.93 14.37
N SER A 179 -9.10 -9.73 13.42
CA SER A 179 -9.09 -10.46 12.16
C SER A 179 -9.63 -9.66 10.98
N MET A 180 -9.41 -10.18 9.78
CA MET A 180 -9.98 -9.66 8.53
C MET A 180 -10.37 -10.82 7.63
N VAL A 181 -11.51 -10.72 6.95
CA VAL A 181 -11.90 -11.65 5.88
C VAL A 181 -11.97 -10.94 4.53
N ASP A 182 -11.47 -11.62 3.49
CA ASP A 182 -11.52 -11.12 2.13
C ASP A 182 -11.82 -12.25 1.14
N ARG A 183 -13.11 -12.55 0.96
CA ARG A 183 -13.61 -13.42 -0.10
C ARG A 183 -14.94 -12.89 -0.62
N ILE A 184 -15.12 -12.82 -1.93
CA ILE A 184 -16.39 -12.45 -2.52
C ILE A 184 -17.36 -13.61 -2.31
N THR A 185 -18.47 -13.34 -1.61
CA THR A 185 -19.51 -14.33 -1.32
C THR A 185 -20.89 -13.83 -1.77
N ALA A 186 -21.64 -14.73 -2.37
CA ALA A 186 -23.03 -14.60 -2.77
C ALA A 186 -23.81 -15.83 -2.27
N SER A 187 -25.05 -15.98 -2.72
CA SER A 187 -25.87 -17.15 -2.42
C SER A 187 -26.18 -17.90 -3.72
N ARG A 188 -26.25 -19.24 -3.66
CA ARG A 188 -26.57 -20.04 -4.84
C ARG A 188 -27.95 -19.61 -5.36
N PRO A 189 -28.12 -19.33 -6.67
CA PRO A 189 -29.39 -18.86 -7.22
C PRO A 189 -30.59 -19.75 -6.92
N SER A 190 -30.40 -21.07 -6.87
CA SER A 190 -31.46 -22.05 -6.58
C SER A 190 -31.64 -22.34 -5.08
N ASN A 191 -30.67 -21.99 -4.23
CA ASN A 191 -30.73 -22.25 -2.79
C ASN A 191 -29.93 -21.20 -2.00
N SER A 192 -30.63 -20.27 -1.35
CA SER A 192 -29.98 -19.17 -0.63
C SER A 192 -29.11 -19.62 0.56
N MET A 193 -29.30 -20.84 1.05
CA MET A 193 -28.56 -21.42 2.18
C MET A 193 -27.15 -21.84 1.80
N VAL A 194 -26.86 -22.10 0.52
CA VAL A 194 -25.52 -22.48 0.07
C VAL A 194 -24.69 -21.23 -0.25
N PRO A 195 -23.56 -21.01 0.44
CA PRO A 195 -22.62 -19.96 0.05
C PRO A 195 -22.10 -20.22 -1.35
N TYR A 196 -22.14 -19.19 -2.20
CA TYR A 196 -21.68 -19.22 -3.58
C TYR A 196 -20.52 -18.23 -3.71
N THR A 197 -19.34 -18.67 -4.11
CA THR A 197 -18.11 -17.91 -3.90
C THR A 197 -17.19 -17.87 -5.12
N GLU A 198 -16.28 -16.91 -5.13
CA GLU A 198 -15.12 -16.92 -6.04
C GLU A 198 -14.09 -17.98 -5.61
N PRO A 199 -13.12 -18.32 -6.48
CA PRO A 199 -11.98 -19.14 -6.10
C PRO A 199 -11.27 -18.55 -4.87
N LEU A 200 -10.75 -19.42 -4.00
CA LEU A 200 -10.16 -19.00 -2.72
C LEU A 200 -9.00 -18.03 -2.96
N PRO A 201 -9.09 -16.77 -2.50
CA PRO A 201 -8.00 -15.82 -2.68
C PRO A 201 -6.82 -16.15 -1.76
N PRO A 202 -5.58 -15.72 -2.11
CA PRO A 202 -4.38 -15.97 -1.30
C PRO A 202 -4.47 -15.44 0.15
N LYS A 203 -5.32 -14.43 0.36
CA LYS A 203 -5.56 -13.77 1.64
C LYS A 203 -7.07 -13.73 1.92
N ALA A 204 -7.66 -14.87 2.27
CA ALA A 204 -9.08 -15.01 2.59
C ALA A 204 -9.40 -14.73 4.08
N LEU A 205 -8.47 -15.09 4.98
CA LEU A 205 -8.56 -14.87 6.42
C LEU A 205 -7.21 -14.40 6.96
N VAL A 206 -7.18 -13.23 7.59
CA VAL A 206 -6.01 -12.70 8.29
C VAL A 206 -6.33 -12.67 9.78
N ILE A 207 -5.42 -13.19 10.60
CA ILE A 207 -5.58 -13.22 12.05
C ILE A 207 -4.35 -12.59 12.70
N GLU A 208 -4.58 -11.66 13.61
CA GLU A 208 -3.54 -11.11 14.47
C GLU A 208 -3.35 -12.01 15.70
N ASP A 209 -2.13 -12.49 15.89
CA ASP A 209 -1.74 -13.33 17.02
C ASP A 209 -0.43 -12.82 17.64
N LEU A 210 -0.55 -11.74 18.39
CA LEU A 210 0.59 -11.11 19.09
C LEU A 210 1.07 -11.93 20.29
N THR A 211 0.24 -12.86 20.80
CA THR A 211 0.50 -13.66 22.00
C THR A 211 0.91 -15.09 21.68
N GLY A 212 0.98 -15.48 20.41
CA GLY A 212 1.42 -16.80 19.95
C GLY A 212 0.50 -17.94 20.41
N GLN A 213 -0.81 -17.67 20.54
CA GLN A 213 -1.79 -18.67 21.00
C GLN A 213 -2.24 -19.60 19.87
N LEU A 214 -2.04 -19.21 18.61
CA LEU A 214 -2.42 -20.01 17.44
C LEU A 214 -1.24 -20.85 16.96
N PRO A 215 -1.49 -22.08 16.44
CA PRO A 215 -0.42 -22.89 15.87
C PRO A 215 0.24 -22.18 14.68
N LEU A 216 1.56 -22.00 14.70
CA LEU A 216 2.31 -21.37 13.59
C LEU A 216 2.07 -22.06 12.24
N ALA A 217 1.80 -23.37 12.25
CA ALA A 217 1.46 -24.13 11.06
C ALA A 217 0.18 -23.63 10.35
N TRP A 218 -0.69 -22.88 11.01
CA TRP A 218 -1.87 -22.28 10.36
C TRP A 218 -1.50 -21.28 9.27
N GLY A 219 -0.31 -20.69 9.32
CA GLY A 219 0.21 -19.85 8.24
C GLY A 219 0.46 -20.59 6.92
N SER A 220 0.40 -21.93 6.92
CA SER A 220 0.47 -22.76 5.71
C SER A 220 -0.89 -23.15 5.13
N ILE A 221 -1.99 -22.86 5.84
CA ILE A 221 -3.34 -23.16 5.36
C ILE A 221 -3.64 -22.21 4.18
N PRO A 222 -4.13 -22.73 3.03
CA PRO A 222 -4.50 -21.89 1.90
C PRO A 222 -5.45 -20.75 2.30
N GLY A 223 -5.11 -19.52 1.91
CA GLY A 223 -5.91 -18.33 2.20
C GLY A 223 -5.74 -17.75 3.62
N VAL A 224 -4.96 -18.37 4.50
CA VAL A 224 -4.75 -17.89 5.88
C VAL A 224 -3.44 -17.12 6.00
N GLN A 225 -3.48 -15.96 6.65
CA GLN A 225 -2.30 -15.16 6.98
C GLN A 225 -2.28 -14.86 8.49
N LEU A 226 -1.20 -15.25 9.17
CA LEU A 226 -0.99 -14.88 10.57
C LEU A 226 -0.12 -13.61 10.66
N ARG A 227 -0.57 -12.65 11.45
CA ARG A 227 0.15 -11.42 11.76
C ARG A 227 0.62 -11.47 13.21
N THR A 228 1.93 -11.67 13.39
CA THR A 228 2.56 -11.73 14.72
C THR A 228 3.22 -10.41 15.12
N GLN A 229 3.22 -9.42 14.23
CA GLN A 229 3.78 -8.09 14.46
C GLN A 229 2.67 -7.07 14.67
N PRO A 230 2.78 -6.17 15.66
CA PRO A 230 1.83 -5.09 15.86
C PRO A 230 1.64 -4.27 14.57
N ASN A 231 0.40 -3.80 14.33
CA ASN A 231 0.00 -2.98 13.18
C ASN A 231 0.02 -3.67 11.80
N ALA A 232 0.49 -4.92 11.67
CA ALA A 232 0.48 -5.60 10.38
C ALA A 232 -0.96 -5.86 9.87
N LEU A 233 -1.88 -6.23 10.77
CA LEU A 233 -3.30 -6.35 10.43
C LEU A 233 -3.93 -4.99 10.07
N THR A 234 -3.51 -3.91 10.74
CA THR A 234 -3.98 -2.55 10.41
C THR A 234 -3.65 -2.18 8.96
N GLN A 235 -2.47 -2.55 8.46
CA GLN A 235 -2.11 -2.35 7.05
C GLN A 235 -3.01 -3.17 6.12
N ASP A 236 -3.32 -4.42 6.48
CA ASP A 236 -4.25 -5.26 5.72
C ASP A 236 -5.66 -4.64 5.67
N HIS A 237 -6.16 -4.11 6.79
CA HIS A 237 -7.44 -3.39 6.85
C HIS A 237 -7.44 -2.12 5.99
N LEU A 238 -6.37 -1.32 6.04
CA LEU A 238 -6.24 -0.13 5.19
C LEU A 238 -6.33 -0.49 3.70
N LEU A 239 -5.64 -1.55 3.27
CA LEU A 239 -5.70 -2.02 1.88
C LEU A 239 -7.08 -2.60 1.53
N LYS A 240 -7.68 -3.40 2.41
CA LYS A 240 -9.00 -3.98 2.18
C LYS A 240 -10.09 -2.92 2.10
N LEU A 241 -10.07 -1.94 3.00
CA LEU A 241 -11.05 -0.86 3.04
C LEU A 241 -10.80 0.16 1.92
N GLY A 242 -9.56 0.61 1.74
CA GLY A 242 -9.18 1.68 0.84
C GLY A 242 -8.98 1.27 -0.62
N ILE A 243 -8.78 -0.02 -0.92
CA ILE A 243 -8.75 -0.53 -2.30
C ILE A 243 -9.97 -1.38 -2.60
N ALA A 244 -10.08 -2.57 -2.03
CA ALA A 244 -11.10 -3.52 -2.44
C ALA A 244 -12.52 -2.99 -2.17
N ASN A 245 -12.80 -2.61 -0.93
CA ASN A 245 -14.13 -2.13 -0.56
C ASN A 245 -14.43 -0.73 -1.09
N ALA A 246 -13.45 0.18 -1.15
CA ALA A 246 -13.63 1.54 -1.68
C ALA A 246 -13.97 1.53 -3.18
N THR A 247 -13.21 0.81 -4.00
CA THR A 247 -13.48 0.70 -5.45
C THR A 247 -14.82 0.02 -5.72
N HIS A 248 -15.16 -0.98 -4.91
CA HIS A 248 -16.45 -1.65 -5.01
C HIS A 248 -17.61 -0.71 -4.63
N THR A 249 -17.48 0.05 -3.54
CA THR A 249 -18.43 1.12 -3.18
C THR A 249 -18.52 2.17 -4.28
N ALA A 250 -17.41 2.54 -4.90
CA ALA A 250 -17.36 3.57 -5.94
C ALA A 250 -18.06 3.15 -7.25
N MET A 251 -18.17 1.85 -7.55
CA MET A 251 -18.82 1.36 -8.78
C MET A 251 -20.28 0.93 -8.59
N VAL A 252 -20.66 0.37 -7.43
CA VAL A 252 -21.96 -0.34 -7.29
C VAL A 252 -23.17 0.55 -7.47
N TYR A 253 -23.09 1.83 -7.08
CA TYR A 253 -24.20 2.78 -7.27
C TYR A 253 -24.42 3.10 -8.75
N ALA A 254 -23.33 3.29 -9.50
CA ALA A 254 -23.40 3.50 -10.94
C ALA A 254 -24.01 2.28 -11.65
N LEU A 255 -23.59 1.07 -11.27
CA LEU A 255 -24.15 -0.17 -11.83
C LEU A 255 -25.64 -0.34 -11.49
N ALA A 256 -26.01 -0.15 -10.21
CA ALA A 256 -27.39 -0.28 -9.74
C ALA A 256 -28.33 0.70 -10.44
N LEU A 257 -27.95 1.99 -10.53
CA LEU A 257 -28.72 3.02 -11.24
C LEU A 257 -28.82 2.75 -12.74
N SER A 258 -27.83 2.08 -13.32
CA SER A 258 -27.78 1.71 -14.75
C SER A 258 -28.47 0.38 -15.06
N ARG A 259 -29.28 -0.16 -14.12
CA ARG A 259 -30.01 -1.44 -14.28
C ARG A 259 -29.10 -2.66 -14.48
N LEU A 260 -27.87 -2.63 -13.95
CA LEU A 260 -26.94 -3.76 -13.95
C LEU A 260 -27.00 -4.46 -12.58
N PRO A 261 -27.70 -5.60 -12.47
CA PRO A 261 -28.00 -6.21 -11.17
C PRO A 261 -26.80 -6.91 -10.53
N THR A 262 -25.73 -7.18 -11.29
CA THR A 262 -24.53 -7.87 -10.77
C THR A 262 -23.26 -7.17 -11.20
N THR A 263 -22.22 -7.25 -10.37
CA THR A 263 -20.90 -6.70 -10.70
C THR A 263 -20.23 -7.41 -11.89
N ALA A 264 -20.60 -8.65 -12.19
CA ALA A 264 -20.10 -9.38 -13.36
C ALA A 264 -20.53 -8.74 -14.69
N ALA A 265 -21.60 -7.95 -14.67
CA ALA A 265 -22.11 -7.20 -15.82
C ALA A 265 -21.47 -5.80 -15.97
N ALA A 266 -20.43 -5.47 -15.19
CA ALA A 266 -19.78 -4.16 -15.26
C ALA A 266 -19.12 -3.94 -16.63
N PRO A 267 -19.46 -2.86 -17.36
CA PRO A 267 -18.85 -2.57 -18.65
C PRO A 267 -17.38 -2.11 -18.49
N PRO A 268 -16.54 -2.25 -19.53
CA PRO A 268 -15.11 -1.88 -19.49
C PRO A 268 -14.83 -0.47 -18.95
N VAL A 269 -15.69 0.50 -19.29
CA VAL A 269 -15.59 1.90 -18.85
C VAL A 269 -15.53 2.06 -17.33
N VAL A 270 -16.19 1.16 -16.57
CA VAL A 270 -16.15 1.19 -15.10
C VAL A 270 -14.75 0.88 -14.59
N PHE A 271 -14.02 -0.03 -15.22
CA PHE A 271 -12.68 -0.38 -14.79
C PHE A 271 -11.68 0.75 -15.09
N THR A 272 -11.80 1.44 -16.23
CA THR A 272 -11.00 2.64 -16.52
C THR A 272 -11.27 3.76 -15.51
N TYR A 273 -12.53 3.93 -15.09
CA TYR A 273 -12.89 4.84 -14.01
C TYR A 273 -12.23 4.46 -12.68
N LEU A 274 -12.24 3.18 -12.32
CA LEU A 274 -11.59 2.71 -11.10
C LEU A 274 -10.08 2.90 -11.14
N ASP A 275 -9.44 2.70 -12.29
CA ASP A 275 -8.01 2.94 -12.49
C ASP A 275 -7.68 4.41 -12.18
N GLY A 276 -8.48 5.32 -12.73
CA GLY A 276 -8.38 6.76 -12.48
C GLY A 276 -8.58 7.14 -11.02
N LEU A 277 -9.63 6.60 -10.37
CA LEU A 277 -9.91 6.84 -8.95
C LEU A 277 -8.79 6.34 -8.04
N VAL A 278 -8.22 5.16 -8.32
CA VAL A 278 -7.12 4.61 -7.53
C VAL A 278 -5.87 5.44 -7.73
N GLN A 279 -5.52 5.78 -8.98
CA GLN A 279 -4.31 6.54 -9.28
C GLN A 279 -4.35 7.96 -8.70
N LYS A 280 -5.50 8.63 -8.80
CA LYS A 280 -5.63 10.05 -8.45
C LYS A 280 -6.00 10.30 -6.99
N ASP A 281 -6.78 9.41 -6.37
CA ASP A 281 -7.34 9.68 -5.04
C ASP A 281 -6.95 8.61 -4.00
N LEU A 282 -7.20 7.32 -4.27
CA LEU A 282 -7.06 6.28 -3.25
C LEU A 282 -5.61 5.90 -2.94
N ALA A 283 -4.79 5.68 -3.96
CA ALA A 283 -3.38 5.35 -3.75
C ALA A 283 -2.67 6.51 -3.02
N PRO A 284 -2.75 7.79 -3.46
CA PRO A 284 -2.15 8.90 -2.73
C PRO A 284 -2.61 8.99 -1.27
N GLY A 285 -3.89 8.71 -0.99
CA GLY A 285 -4.46 8.50 0.35
C GLY A 285 -3.69 7.47 1.17
N LEU A 286 -3.63 6.24 0.67
CA LEU A 286 -2.96 5.12 1.32
C LEU A 286 -1.44 5.35 1.48
N LEU A 287 -0.80 6.07 0.55
CA LEU A 287 0.62 6.43 0.69
C LEU A 287 0.88 7.29 1.94
N THR A 288 -0.07 8.11 2.38
CA THR A 288 0.09 8.92 3.62
C THR A 288 0.07 8.07 4.90
N HIS A 289 -0.51 6.88 4.83
CA HIS A 289 -0.48 5.89 5.91
C HIS A 289 0.81 5.06 5.95
N GLY A 290 1.77 5.34 5.06
CA GLY A 290 3.07 4.64 5.03
C GLY A 290 3.08 3.35 4.19
N LEU A 291 2.02 3.05 3.43
CA LEU A 291 1.99 1.92 2.50
C LEU A 291 2.83 2.23 1.26
N SER A 292 3.54 1.25 0.69
CA SER A 292 4.24 1.41 -0.59
C SER A 292 3.24 1.37 -1.76
N TYR A 293 3.57 2.06 -2.86
CA TYR A 293 2.78 2.02 -4.09
C TYR A 293 2.75 0.61 -4.68
N GLY A 294 3.86 -0.14 -4.59
CA GLY A 294 3.91 -1.52 -5.06
C GLY A 294 2.91 -2.44 -4.35
N VAL A 295 2.80 -2.36 -3.01
CA VAL A 295 1.78 -3.14 -2.26
C VAL A 295 0.36 -2.73 -2.67
N ILE A 296 0.11 -1.43 -2.80
CA ILE A 296 -1.20 -0.92 -3.21
C ILE A 296 -1.57 -1.44 -4.60
N GLN A 297 -0.63 -1.40 -5.56
CA GLN A 297 -0.84 -1.89 -6.91
C GLN A 297 -1.02 -3.41 -6.97
N GLU A 298 -0.29 -4.18 -6.17
CA GLU A 298 -0.47 -5.64 -6.08
C GLU A 298 -1.89 -5.99 -5.62
N VAL A 299 -2.36 -5.37 -4.54
CA VAL A 299 -3.73 -5.58 -4.03
C VAL A 299 -4.77 -5.11 -5.03
N TYR A 300 -4.54 -3.97 -5.70
CA TYR A 300 -5.47 -3.47 -6.71
C TYR A 300 -5.57 -4.40 -7.93
N LYS A 301 -4.44 -4.90 -8.44
CA LYS A 301 -4.40 -5.84 -9.56
C LYS A 301 -5.11 -7.15 -9.22
N ASP A 302 -4.86 -7.72 -8.04
CA ASP A 302 -5.59 -8.89 -7.55
C ASP A 302 -7.10 -8.62 -7.47
N TRP A 303 -7.48 -7.49 -6.88
CA TRP A 303 -8.87 -7.12 -6.71
C TRP A 303 -9.61 -6.92 -8.05
N ILE A 304 -9.00 -6.22 -9.01
CA ILE A 304 -9.59 -6.05 -10.35
C ILE A 304 -9.65 -7.37 -11.10
N HIS A 305 -8.65 -8.23 -10.97
CA HIS A 305 -8.70 -9.58 -11.53
C HIS A 305 -9.92 -10.34 -10.99
N ARG A 306 -10.19 -10.27 -9.68
CA ARG A 306 -11.36 -10.85 -9.01
C ARG A 306 -12.68 -10.23 -9.48
N LEU A 307 -12.78 -8.90 -9.54
CA LEU A 307 -13.99 -8.22 -10.02
C LEU A 307 -14.32 -8.48 -11.50
N LYS A 308 -13.33 -8.75 -12.35
CA LYS A 308 -13.51 -9.12 -13.76
C LYS A 308 -13.97 -10.57 -13.97
N HIS A 309 -14.40 -11.27 -12.93
CA HIS A 309 -14.92 -12.63 -13.05
C HIS A 309 -16.20 -12.66 -13.90
N LYS A 310 -16.12 -13.27 -15.09
CA LYS A 310 -17.21 -13.26 -16.08
C LYS A 310 -18.48 -13.96 -15.60
N TYR A 311 -18.34 -15.03 -14.83
CA TYR A 311 -19.44 -15.92 -14.42
C TYR A 311 -19.92 -15.71 -12.97
N PHE A 312 -19.29 -14.80 -12.22
CA PHE A 312 -19.57 -14.62 -10.81
C PHE A 312 -19.41 -13.15 -10.41
N GLY A 313 -20.37 -12.63 -9.68
CA GLY A 313 -20.37 -11.26 -9.20
C GLY A 313 -21.36 -11.09 -8.06
N MET A 314 -21.27 -9.96 -7.37
CA MET A 314 -22.18 -9.62 -6.30
C MET A 314 -23.40 -8.89 -6.83
N ASP A 315 -24.54 -9.09 -6.18
CA ASP A 315 -25.74 -8.28 -6.39
C ASP A 315 -25.44 -6.82 -6.04
N THR A 316 -25.65 -5.91 -7.00
CA THR A 316 -25.27 -4.50 -6.86
C THR A 316 -26.10 -3.78 -5.79
N PHE A 317 -27.37 -4.13 -5.63
CA PHE A 317 -28.26 -3.55 -4.61
C PHE A 317 -27.98 -4.12 -3.22
N PHE A 318 -27.66 -5.41 -3.10
CA PHE A 318 -27.23 -6.02 -1.85
C PHE A 318 -25.97 -5.30 -1.31
N VAL A 319 -25.01 -5.03 -2.19
CA VAL A 319 -23.78 -4.32 -1.81
C VAL A 319 -24.04 -2.84 -1.50
N ALA A 320 -24.96 -2.18 -2.21
CA ALA A 320 -25.24 -0.76 -2.09
C ALA A 320 -25.87 -0.32 -0.75
N GLN A 321 -26.39 -1.25 0.06
CA GLN A 321 -26.99 -0.96 1.38
C GLN A 321 -26.06 -0.18 2.32
N ASN A 322 -26.60 0.65 3.22
CA ASN A 322 -25.84 1.49 4.16
C ASN A 322 -24.80 2.34 3.43
N ALA A 323 -25.25 3.05 2.39
CA ALA A 323 -24.40 3.69 1.42
C ALA A 323 -23.54 4.78 2.04
N TRP A 324 -24.13 5.69 2.82
CA TRP A 324 -23.39 6.80 3.42
C TRP A 324 -22.30 6.32 4.37
N THR A 325 -22.63 5.38 5.27
CA THR A 325 -21.65 4.78 6.20
C THR A 325 -20.52 4.08 5.47
N LYS A 326 -20.81 3.31 4.42
CA LYS A 326 -19.76 2.66 3.62
C LYS A 326 -18.87 3.68 2.92
N TYR A 327 -19.46 4.75 2.40
CA TYR A 327 -18.72 5.83 1.75
C TYR A 327 -17.78 6.56 2.71
N THR A 328 -18.23 6.88 3.92
CA THR A 328 -17.40 7.58 4.90
C THR A 328 -16.20 6.75 5.35
N ILE A 329 -16.40 5.45 5.65
CA ILE A 329 -15.33 4.58 6.16
C ILE A 329 -14.40 4.02 5.08
N ARG A 330 -14.79 4.07 3.79
CA ARG A 330 -14.00 3.49 2.67
C ARG A 330 -13.38 4.53 1.76
N LEU A 331 -14.15 5.53 1.32
CA LEU A 331 -13.70 6.54 0.37
C LEU A 331 -13.16 7.78 1.10
N LEU A 332 -13.98 8.44 1.93
CA LEU A 332 -13.55 9.66 2.63
C LEU A 332 -12.38 9.39 3.59
N ALA A 333 -12.48 8.34 4.41
CA ALA A 333 -11.41 7.96 5.35
C ALA A 333 -10.07 7.66 4.67
N THR A 334 -10.10 7.19 3.41
CA THR A 334 -8.88 6.91 2.62
C THR A 334 -8.29 8.19 2.00
N ILE A 335 -9.13 9.07 1.47
CA ILE A 335 -8.69 10.22 0.65
C ILE A 335 -8.36 11.44 1.51
N ALA A 336 -9.10 11.68 2.59
CA ALA A 336 -8.97 12.89 3.39
C ALA A 336 -7.56 13.10 4.01
N PRO A 337 -6.85 12.07 4.47
CA PRO A 337 -5.45 12.22 4.91
C PRO A 337 -4.54 12.81 3.83
N HIS A 338 -4.78 12.49 2.55
CA HIS A 338 -4.02 13.10 1.44
C HIS A 338 -4.34 14.57 1.24
N VAL A 339 -5.63 14.95 1.37
CA VAL A 339 -6.02 16.37 1.37
C VAL A 339 -5.29 17.09 2.50
N GLN A 340 -5.25 16.54 3.70
CA GLN A 340 -4.55 17.18 4.82
C GLN A 340 -3.04 17.31 4.57
N ALA A 341 -2.40 16.28 4.02
CA ALA A 341 -0.95 16.23 3.82
C ALA A 341 -0.45 17.02 2.60
N ASN A 342 -1.29 17.23 1.57
CA ASN A 342 -0.86 17.81 0.30
C ASN A 342 -1.64 19.10 -0.04
N PRO A 343 -1.07 20.30 0.20
CA PRO A 343 -1.75 21.58 -0.05
C PRO A 343 -2.12 21.80 -1.52
N THR A 344 -1.45 21.12 -2.45
CA THR A 344 -1.68 21.25 -3.90
C THR A 344 -2.64 20.21 -4.46
N TYR A 345 -3.04 19.22 -3.68
CA TYR A 345 -3.96 18.20 -4.13
C TYR A 345 -5.40 18.73 -4.19
N MET A 346 -6.10 18.37 -5.26
CA MET A 346 -7.54 18.59 -5.42
C MET A 346 -8.23 17.23 -5.62
N PRO A 347 -9.30 16.91 -4.87
CA PRO A 347 -10.15 15.76 -5.13
C PRO A 347 -10.53 15.64 -6.61
N SER A 348 -10.34 14.47 -7.20
CA SER A 348 -10.47 14.29 -8.63
C SER A 348 -11.93 14.28 -9.10
N ILE A 349 -12.12 14.35 -10.42
CA ILE A 349 -13.43 14.15 -11.04
C ILE A 349 -13.96 12.72 -10.84
N TYR A 350 -13.09 11.73 -10.66
CA TYR A 350 -13.48 10.35 -10.39
C TYR A 350 -14.09 10.22 -8.99
N PHE A 351 -13.43 10.82 -7.98
CA PHE A 351 -14.00 10.85 -6.64
C PHE A 351 -15.30 11.65 -6.60
N THR A 352 -15.34 12.79 -7.32
CA THR A 352 -16.57 13.57 -7.52
C THR A 352 -17.71 12.73 -8.09
N PHE A 353 -17.45 11.93 -9.14
CA PHE A 353 -18.44 11.04 -9.74
C PHE A 353 -18.92 9.96 -8.78
N ALA A 354 -18.00 9.31 -8.05
CA ALA A 354 -18.34 8.30 -7.04
C ALA A 354 -19.34 8.83 -6.01
N THR A 355 -19.06 10.03 -5.47
CA THR A 355 -19.91 10.70 -4.50
C THR A 355 -21.25 11.07 -5.10
N ALA A 356 -21.28 11.69 -6.28
CA ALA A 356 -22.52 12.09 -6.93
C ALA A 356 -23.45 10.90 -7.26
N CYS A 357 -22.89 9.76 -7.68
CA CYS A 357 -23.65 8.53 -7.94
C CYS A 357 -24.31 7.98 -6.67
N LEU A 358 -23.58 7.98 -5.56
CA LEU A 358 -24.11 7.57 -4.26
C LEU A 358 -25.26 8.47 -3.83
N LEU A 359 -25.10 9.79 -3.94
CA LEU A 359 -26.16 10.75 -3.61
C LEU A 359 -27.39 10.53 -4.49
N ARG A 360 -27.19 10.28 -5.80
CA ARG A 360 -28.27 9.95 -6.73
C ARG A 360 -28.99 8.65 -6.37
N PHE A 361 -28.26 7.64 -5.89
CA PHE A 361 -28.85 6.39 -5.40
C PHE A 361 -29.68 6.61 -4.13
N LEU A 362 -29.25 7.51 -3.25
CA LEU A 362 -29.96 7.85 -2.01
C LEU A 362 -31.07 8.90 -2.18
N THR A 363 -31.36 9.33 -3.41
CA THR A 363 -32.38 10.36 -3.68
C THR A 363 -33.78 9.74 -3.78
N PRO A 364 -34.72 10.07 -2.87
CA PRO A 364 -36.09 9.56 -2.96
C PRO A 364 -36.87 10.18 -4.13
N ILE A 365 -37.74 9.39 -4.77
CA ILE A 365 -38.64 9.89 -5.83
C ILE A 365 -40.01 10.34 -5.32
N SER A 366 -40.43 9.92 -4.15
CA SER A 366 -41.72 10.29 -3.57
C SER A 366 -41.63 11.59 -2.78
N HIS A 367 -42.64 12.48 -2.90
CA HIS A 367 -42.77 13.66 -2.05
C HIS A 367 -43.01 13.34 -0.55
N GLY A 368 -43.31 12.08 -0.23
CA GLY A 368 -43.53 11.60 1.14
C GLY A 368 -42.27 11.53 2.01
N GLY A 369 -42.50 11.37 3.31
CA GLY A 369 -41.47 11.29 4.34
C GLY A 369 -40.48 10.14 4.21
N GLY A 370 -40.80 9.09 3.46
CA GLY A 370 -40.32 7.71 3.67
C GLY A 370 -41.30 6.94 4.58
N ILE A 371 -41.25 5.60 4.55
CA ILE A 371 -42.08 4.70 5.36
C ILE A 371 -41.26 4.23 6.55
N VAL A 372 -41.74 4.44 7.77
CA VAL A 372 -41.08 3.93 8.98
C VAL A 372 -41.36 2.43 9.10
N THR A 373 -40.30 1.62 9.17
CA THR A 373 -40.39 0.18 9.37
C THR A 373 -39.71 -0.22 10.68
N ALA A 374 -39.87 -1.48 11.11
CA ALA A 374 -39.16 -2.02 12.27
C ALA A 374 -37.62 -2.04 12.12
N ARG A 375 -37.10 -1.74 10.93
CA ARG A 375 -35.66 -1.74 10.62
C ARG A 375 -35.20 -0.39 10.05
N GLY A 376 -35.85 0.69 10.49
CA GLY A 376 -35.56 2.07 10.07
C GLY A 376 -36.46 2.58 8.95
N LYS A 377 -36.17 3.79 8.52
CA LYS A 377 -36.95 4.53 7.51
C LYS A 377 -36.60 4.07 6.09
N GLN A 378 -37.60 3.59 5.36
CA GLN A 378 -37.47 3.07 3.99
C GLN A 378 -37.97 4.10 2.95
N PHE A 379 -37.26 4.19 1.84
CA PHE A 379 -37.54 5.12 0.75
C PHE A 379 -37.65 4.40 -0.58
N LEU A 380 -38.29 5.04 -1.56
CA LEU A 380 -38.34 4.58 -2.94
C LEU A 380 -37.39 5.43 -3.79
N GLY A 381 -36.50 4.79 -4.52
CA GLY A 381 -35.60 5.39 -5.50
C GLY A 381 -35.96 4.98 -6.93
N GLN A 382 -35.27 5.58 -7.90
CA GLN A 382 -35.51 5.35 -9.33
C GLN A 382 -34.19 5.22 -10.09
N MET A 383 -34.03 4.11 -10.80
CA MET A 383 -32.97 3.81 -11.75
C MET A 383 -33.17 4.63 -13.03
N ASP A 384 -32.08 4.82 -13.77
CA ASP A 384 -32.11 5.54 -15.04
C ASP A 384 -32.93 4.78 -16.09
N HIS A 385 -33.41 5.52 -17.10
CA HIS A 385 -34.13 4.93 -18.21
C HIS A 385 -33.13 4.42 -19.26
N VAL A 386 -32.95 3.10 -19.36
CA VAL A 386 -32.00 2.46 -20.29
C VAL A 386 -32.75 1.47 -21.18
N LEU A 387 -32.41 1.41 -22.47
CA LEU A 387 -32.95 0.41 -23.40
C LEU A 387 -32.47 -0.98 -22.97
N ARG A 388 -33.41 -1.88 -22.64
CA ARG A 388 -33.11 -3.20 -22.11
C ARG A 388 -32.55 -4.13 -23.18
N SER A 389 -31.49 -4.85 -22.86
CA SER A 389 -31.01 -6.01 -23.61
C SER A 389 -30.75 -7.17 -22.63
N GLY A 390 -31.74 -8.01 -22.34
CA GLY A 390 -31.48 -9.24 -21.55
C GLY A 390 -32.68 -9.91 -20.88
N ASN A 391 -32.51 -11.22 -20.61
CA ASN A 391 -33.51 -12.17 -20.10
C ASN A 391 -33.47 -12.38 -18.55
N GLY A 392 -32.92 -11.44 -17.78
CA GLY A 392 -32.85 -11.55 -16.31
C GLY A 392 -34.20 -11.30 -15.58
N PRO A 393 -34.29 -11.63 -14.27
CA PRO A 393 -35.48 -11.34 -13.47
C PRO A 393 -35.78 -9.84 -13.48
N THR A 394 -37.05 -9.49 -13.71
CA THR A 394 -37.49 -8.10 -13.76
C THR A 394 -37.61 -7.47 -12.38
N LYS A 395 -37.90 -8.28 -11.34
CA LYS A 395 -38.01 -7.84 -9.95
C LYS A 395 -37.44 -8.89 -9.00
N TRP A 396 -36.69 -8.47 -7.98
CA TRP A 396 -36.17 -9.38 -6.95
C TRP A 396 -36.03 -8.70 -5.59
N THR A 397 -35.99 -9.52 -4.54
CA THR A 397 -35.68 -9.09 -3.17
C THR A 397 -34.20 -9.31 -2.92
N TYR A 398 -33.46 -8.23 -2.71
CA TYR A 398 -32.01 -8.30 -2.47
C TYR A 398 -31.66 -8.20 -0.98
N ALA A 399 -32.56 -7.72 -0.13
CA ALA A 399 -32.41 -7.72 1.33
C ALA A 399 -33.78 -7.75 2.01
N THR A 400 -33.82 -8.06 3.31
CA THR A 400 -35.09 -8.17 4.05
C THR A 400 -35.90 -6.86 3.95
N GLY A 401 -37.04 -6.92 3.27
CA GLY A 401 -37.95 -5.79 3.05
C GLY A 401 -37.56 -4.84 1.91
N LEU A 402 -36.48 -5.12 1.16
CA LEU A 402 -36.02 -4.29 0.05
C LEU A 402 -36.06 -5.05 -1.27
N SER A 403 -36.65 -4.43 -2.28
CA SER A 403 -36.75 -4.98 -3.62
C SER A 403 -36.27 -3.98 -4.68
N ALA A 404 -35.85 -4.52 -5.82
CA ALA A 404 -35.51 -3.76 -7.01
C ALA A 404 -36.29 -4.31 -8.20
N ASP A 405 -36.75 -3.41 -9.08
CA ASP A 405 -37.48 -3.74 -10.29
C ASP A 405 -36.85 -3.03 -11.50
N VAL A 406 -36.17 -3.79 -12.35
CA VAL A 406 -35.48 -3.31 -13.55
C VAL A 406 -36.46 -2.94 -14.66
N ALA A 407 -37.69 -3.45 -14.66
CA ALA A 407 -38.69 -3.09 -15.68
C ALA A 407 -39.23 -1.67 -15.43
N THR A 408 -39.63 -1.38 -14.19
CA THR A 408 -40.10 -0.05 -13.78
C THR A 408 -38.95 0.91 -13.47
N GLY A 409 -37.79 0.37 -13.11
CA GLY A 409 -36.65 1.11 -12.56
C GLY A 409 -36.81 1.49 -11.08
N ALA A 410 -37.90 1.09 -10.43
CA ALA A 410 -38.11 1.42 -9.01
C ALA A 410 -37.28 0.50 -8.10
N TYR A 411 -36.81 1.03 -6.97
CA TYR A 411 -36.19 0.21 -5.93
C TYR A 411 -36.43 0.79 -4.53
N ASP A 412 -36.56 -0.08 -3.55
CA ASP A 412 -36.58 0.30 -2.13
C ASP A 412 -35.16 0.56 -1.66
N PHE A 413 -34.92 1.48 -0.73
CA PHE A 413 -33.63 1.57 -0.04
C PHE A 413 -33.77 2.10 1.38
N ARG A 414 -32.71 1.87 2.17
CA ARG A 414 -32.52 2.38 3.53
C ARG A 414 -31.10 2.86 3.66
N ASP A 415 -30.92 3.96 4.37
CA ASP A 415 -29.62 4.51 4.73
C ASP A 415 -29.77 5.20 6.07
N ASP A 416 -28.98 4.74 7.04
CA ASP A 416 -29.15 5.03 8.47
C ASP A 416 -30.57 4.69 9.02
N GLU A 417 -30.74 4.58 10.35
CA GLU A 417 -32.05 4.22 10.92
C GLU A 417 -33.09 5.35 10.79
N ALA A 418 -32.62 6.61 10.84
CA ALA A 418 -33.44 7.82 10.87
C ALA A 418 -33.82 8.33 9.47
N GLY A 419 -33.17 7.83 8.42
CA GLY A 419 -33.25 8.30 7.04
C GLY A 419 -32.83 9.75 6.88
N GLU A 420 -31.77 10.20 7.54
CA GLU A 420 -31.40 11.62 7.52
C GLU A 420 -30.82 12.06 6.17
N VAL A 421 -29.86 11.29 5.63
CA VAL A 421 -29.22 11.61 4.34
C VAL A 421 -30.25 11.64 3.20
N PRO A 422 -31.15 10.63 3.05
CA PRO A 422 -32.21 10.68 2.03
C PRO A 422 -33.18 11.84 2.24
N SER A 423 -33.47 12.23 3.49
CA SER A 423 -34.37 13.36 3.79
C SER A 423 -33.75 14.69 3.35
N LEU A 424 -32.46 14.92 3.62
CA LEU A 424 -31.72 16.10 3.15
C LEU A 424 -31.65 16.15 1.60
N LEU A 425 -31.41 15.01 0.96
CA LEU A 425 -31.37 14.92 -0.51
C LEU A 425 -32.72 15.24 -1.15
N ARG A 426 -33.84 14.81 -0.54
CA ARG A 426 -35.19 15.15 -0.99
C ARG A 426 -35.42 16.67 -0.96
N GLU A 427 -35.03 17.33 0.12
CA GLU A 427 -35.19 18.79 0.26
C GLU A 427 -34.33 19.55 -0.76
N ALA A 428 -33.06 19.15 -0.90
CA ALA A 428 -32.14 19.78 -1.84
C ALA A 428 -32.54 19.57 -3.31
N SER A 429 -33.00 18.36 -3.66
CA SER A 429 -33.47 18.06 -5.03
C SER A 429 -34.77 18.79 -5.38
N ALA A 430 -35.69 18.96 -4.42
CA ALA A 430 -36.93 19.72 -4.62
C ALA A 430 -36.69 21.22 -4.85
N SER A 431 -35.66 21.82 -4.23
CA SER A 431 -35.29 23.22 -4.47
C SER A 431 -34.83 23.49 -5.91
N GLY A 432 -34.19 22.51 -6.55
CA GLY A 432 -33.63 22.62 -7.90
C GLY A 432 -32.40 23.53 -8.05
N SER A 433 -31.97 24.23 -6.99
CA SER A 433 -30.85 25.18 -7.03
C SER A 433 -29.47 24.53 -6.77
N VAL A 434 -28.43 25.02 -7.46
CA VAL A 434 -27.01 24.59 -7.23
C VAL A 434 -26.58 24.86 -5.80
N GLU A 435 -27.00 26.01 -5.26
CA GLU A 435 -26.66 26.43 -3.91
C GLU A 435 -27.23 25.47 -2.86
N ALA A 436 -28.49 25.05 -2.98
CA ALA A 436 -29.09 24.07 -2.07
C ALA A 436 -28.34 22.73 -2.10
N THR A 437 -27.99 22.23 -3.30
CA THR A 437 -27.21 20.97 -3.43
C THR A 437 -25.79 21.10 -2.89
N THR A 438 -25.15 22.27 -3.04
CA THR A 438 -23.82 22.54 -2.50
C THR A 438 -23.86 22.59 -0.97
N ASN A 439 -24.85 23.29 -0.40
CA ASN A 439 -25.06 23.38 1.05
C ASN A 439 -25.39 22.02 1.67
N MET A 440 -26.17 21.18 0.97
CA MET A 440 -26.42 19.79 1.36
C MET A 440 -25.11 19.00 1.43
N MET A 441 -24.26 19.05 0.39
CA MET A 441 -22.98 18.34 0.41
C MET A 441 -22.07 18.84 1.55
N ARG A 442 -21.98 20.16 1.76
CA ARG A 442 -21.23 20.74 2.88
C ARG A 442 -21.76 20.25 4.23
N THR A 443 -23.08 20.14 4.38
CA THR A 443 -23.72 19.63 5.60
C THR A 443 -23.33 18.18 5.86
N LEU A 444 -23.35 17.34 4.81
CA LEU A 444 -22.92 15.95 4.91
C LEU A 444 -21.44 15.81 5.26
N LEU A 445 -20.56 16.62 4.64
CA LEU A 445 -19.13 16.64 4.94
C LEU A 445 -18.85 17.12 6.39
N ARG A 446 -19.56 18.15 6.87
CA ARG A 446 -19.49 18.60 8.28
C ARG A 446 -19.91 17.51 9.26
N ARG A 447 -20.99 16.77 8.96
CA ARG A 447 -21.46 15.64 9.79
C ARG A 447 -20.44 14.51 9.89
N TRP A 448 -19.66 14.29 8.84
CA TRP A 448 -18.56 13.32 8.87
C TRP A 448 -17.38 13.79 9.74
N GLY A 449 -17.18 15.10 9.90
CA GLY A 449 -16.22 15.68 10.84
C GLY A 449 -14.84 16.03 10.27
N GLY A 450 -14.56 15.70 9.01
CA GLY A 450 -13.28 16.04 8.36
C GLY A 450 -13.36 17.19 7.35
N TYR A 451 -14.37 18.04 7.46
CA TYR A 451 -14.58 19.20 6.60
C TYR A 451 -14.27 20.50 7.33
N ASP A 452 -13.41 21.31 6.72
CA ASP A 452 -13.10 22.66 7.16
C ASP A 452 -13.63 23.66 6.11
N ASP A 453 -14.53 24.55 6.54
CA ASP A 453 -15.05 25.62 5.68
C ASP A 453 -13.99 26.61 5.25
N ALA A 454 -12.81 26.66 5.90
CA ALA A 454 -11.68 27.48 5.50
C ALA A 454 -10.83 26.85 4.38
N ASP A 455 -10.98 25.55 4.11
CA ASP A 455 -10.24 24.85 3.07
C ASP A 455 -10.92 24.92 1.68
N ASP A 456 -10.32 25.67 0.75
CA ASP A 456 -10.81 25.83 -0.63
C ASP A 456 -10.99 24.51 -1.38
N ARG A 457 -10.21 23.48 -1.04
CA ARG A 457 -10.24 22.19 -1.74
C ARG A 457 -11.52 21.44 -1.45
N TRP A 458 -11.95 21.42 -0.19
CA TRP A 458 -13.23 20.83 0.19
C TRP A 458 -14.43 21.64 -0.29
N ARG A 459 -14.33 22.97 -0.30
CA ARG A 459 -15.37 23.83 -0.90
C ARG A 459 -15.55 23.56 -2.39
N THR A 460 -14.42 23.45 -3.12
CA THR A 460 -14.40 23.15 -4.55
C THR A 460 -14.94 21.76 -4.82
N PHE A 461 -14.53 20.76 -4.05
CA PHE A 461 -15.06 19.40 -4.15
C PHE A 461 -16.59 19.37 -3.94
N ALA A 462 -17.11 20.03 -2.90
CA ALA A 462 -18.55 20.10 -2.64
C ALA A 462 -19.32 20.73 -3.81
N ALA A 463 -18.78 21.80 -4.42
CA ALA A 463 -19.37 22.44 -5.59
C ALA A 463 -19.34 21.53 -6.83
N ASN A 464 -18.23 20.82 -7.06
CA ASN A 464 -18.09 19.87 -8.17
C ASN A 464 -19.06 18.69 -8.03
N VAL A 465 -19.21 18.15 -6.82
CA VAL A 465 -20.19 17.09 -6.51
C VAL A 465 -21.61 17.59 -6.76
N ALA A 466 -21.94 18.80 -6.31
CA ALA A 466 -23.26 19.40 -6.54
C ALA A 466 -23.56 19.58 -8.03
N ALA A 467 -22.60 20.08 -8.82
CA ALA A 467 -22.73 20.21 -10.26
C ALA A 467 -22.96 18.85 -10.95
N MET A 468 -22.15 17.84 -10.60
CA MET A 468 -22.28 16.47 -11.13
C MET A 468 -23.61 15.83 -10.74
N TYR A 469 -23.98 15.88 -9.47
CA TYR A 469 -25.24 15.33 -8.94
C TYR A 469 -26.46 15.93 -9.65
N ARG A 470 -26.45 17.25 -9.92
CA ARG A 470 -27.54 17.91 -10.64
C ARG A 470 -27.71 17.39 -12.06
N ARG A 471 -26.66 16.94 -12.75
CA ARG A 471 -26.79 16.31 -14.08
C ARG A 471 -27.67 15.06 -14.05
N PHE A 472 -27.68 14.33 -12.92
CA PHE A 472 -28.46 13.11 -12.75
C PHE A 472 -29.94 13.32 -12.40
N ILE A 473 -30.32 14.53 -11.99
CA ILE A 473 -31.69 14.83 -11.51
C ILE A 473 -32.39 15.98 -12.28
N THR A 474 -31.65 16.80 -13.02
CA THR A 474 -32.23 17.89 -13.84
C THR A 474 -32.99 17.30 -15.01
N VAL A 475 -34.19 17.78 -15.34
CA VAL A 475 -35.02 17.21 -16.42
C VAL A 475 -34.63 17.81 -17.78
N PRO A 476 -34.35 16.99 -18.82
CA PRO A 476 -34.26 15.53 -18.80
C PRO A 476 -32.95 15.05 -18.12
N PRO A 477 -33.00 14.02 -17.25
CA PRO A 477 -31.82 13.55 -16.53
C PRO A 477 -30.83 12.90 -17.49
N THR A 478 -29.53 13.14 -17.28
CA THR A 478 -28.48 12.37 -17.95
C THR A 478 -28.25 11.08 -17.18
N SER A 479 -28.19 9.94 -17.87
CA SER A 479 -27.94 8.67 -17.18
C SER A 479 -26.53 8.64 -16.58
N VAL A 480 -26.37 7.95 -15.46
CA VAL A 480 -25.09 7.83 -14.77
C VAL A 480 -24.04 7.16 -15.65
N LEU A 481 -24.43 6.16 -16.44
CA LEU A 481 -23.51 5.48 -17.36
C LEU A 481 -23.07 6.38 -18.52
N ASP A 482 -23.94 7.25 -19.03
CA ASP A 482 -23.57 8.21 -20.08
C ASP A 482 -22.57 9.24 -19.54
N VAL A 483 -22.81 9.77 -18.34
CA VAL A 483 -21.86 10.68 -17.67
C VAL A 483 -20.53 9.99 -17.41
N LEU A 484 -20.54 8.73 -16.97
CA LEU A 484 -19.32 7.95 -16.79
C LEU A 484 -18.56 7.77 -18.11
N THR A 485 -19.29 7.49 -19.18
CA THR A 485 -18.73 7.31 -20.52
C THR A 485 -18.12 8.60 -21.04
N GLU A 486 -18.79 9.74 -20.85
CA GLU A 486 -18.25 11.07 -21.15
C GLU A 486 -16.98 11.35 -20.34
N LEU A 487 -17.00 11.10 -19.03
CA LEU A 487 -15.88 11.37 -18.13
C LEU A 487 -14.66 10.53 -18.50
N VAL A 488 -14.84 9.24 -18.78
CA VAL A 488 -13.76 8.36 -19.22
C VAL A 488 -13.29 8.76 -20.62
N ALA A 489 -14.21 9.13 -21.52
CA ALA A 489 -13.83 9.63 -22.84
C ALA A 489 -12.96 10.89 -22.74
N GLN A 490 -13.30 11.85 -21.87
CA GLN A 490 -12.51 13.07 -21.63
C GLN A 490 -11.13 12.76 -21.02
N SER A 491 -11.05 11.83 -20.06
CA SER A 491 -9.77 11.51 -19.41
C SER A 491 -8.85 10.64 -20.27
N THR A 492 -9.43 9.93 -21.24
CA THR A 492 -8.73 9.18 -22.28
C THR A 492 -8.65 9.94 -23.61
N GLU A 493 -9.14 11.17 -23.64
CA GLU A 493 -9.04 12.04 -24.80
C GLU A 493 -7.57 12.39 -25.01
N ALA A 494 -7.14 12.35 -26.27
CA ALA A 494 -5.81 12.79 -26.62
C ALA A 494 -5.68 14.29 -26.30
N LEU A 495 -4.56 14.68 -25.72
CA LEU A 495 -4.20 16.07 -25.58
C LEU A 495 -4.20 16.71 -26.97
N LYS A 496 -4.87 17.86 -27.06
CA LYS A 496 -5.27 18.51 -28.33
C LYS A 496 -4.14 18.73 -29.33
N ASP A 497 -2.94 19.05 -28.84
CA ASP A 497 -1.80 19.48 -29.64
C ASP A 497 -0.48 19.31 -28.86
N GLU A 498 0.63 19.51 -29.54
CA GLU A 498 1.98 19.40 -28.98
C GLU A 498 2.24 20.38 -27.81
N LEU A 499 1.58 21.55 -27.81
CA LEU A 499 1.70 22.53 -26.73
C LEU A 499 1.01 22.04 -25.45
N ALA A 500 -0.17 21.42 -25.58
CA ALA A 500 -0.87 20.80 -24.48
C ALA A 500 -0.09 19.61 -23.91
N ILE A 501 0.53 18.80 -24.78
CA ILE A 501 1.43 17.71 -24.37
C ILE A 501 2.61 18.27 -23.57
N ALA A 502 3.31 19.28 -24.11
CA ALA A 502 4.46 19.87 -23.45
C ALA A 502 4.12 20.46 -22.08
N ALA A 503 3.01 21.21 -21.99
CA ALA A 503 2.54 21.81 -20.74
C ALA A 503 2.17 20.73 -19.71
N TYR A 504 1.46 19.67 -20.12
CA TYR A 504 1.04 18.61 -19.22
C TYR A 504 2.20 17.76 -18.71
N VAL A 505 3.17 17.42 -19.58
CA VAL A 505 4.39 16.71 -19.16
C VAL A 505 5.17 17.55 -18.15
N ALA A 506 5.32 18.87 -18.38
CA ALA A 506 6.01 19.74 -17.44
C ALA A 506 5.31 19.80 -16.08
N ASP A 507 3.97 19.92 -16.06
CA ASP A 507 3.18 19.94 -14.82
C ASP A 507 3.23 18.60 -14.07
N SER A 508 3.07 17.49 -14.79
CA SER A 508 3.12 16.13 -14.22
C SER A 508 4.50 15.83 -13.62
N VAL A 509 5.58 16.17 -14.34
CA VAL A 509 6.96 16.02 -13.86
C VAL A 509 7.23 16.96 -12.69
N ALA A 510 6.67 18.17 -12.64
CA ALA A 510 6.90 19.09 -11.51
C ALA A 510 6.14 18.68 -10.24
N SER A 511 4.94 18.13 -10.37
CA SER A 511 4.03 17.84 -9.25
C SER A 511 4.24 16.46 -8.62
N THR A 512 4.78 15.49 -9.38
CA THR A 512 4.95 14.11 -8.92
C THR A 512 6.00 13.98 -7.82
N TRP A 513 5.63 13.38 -6.69
CA TRP A 513 6.55 13.08 -5.59
C TRP A 513 7.45 11.89 -5.98
N ALA A 514 8.76 12.07 -5.90
CA ALA A 514 9.74 11.06 -6.25
C ALA A 514 10.19 10.25 -5.03
N ILE A 515 10.68 9.04 -5.29
CA ILE A 515 11.41 8.22 -4.34
C ILE A 515 12.89 8.32 -4.67
N ASP A 516 13.69 8.77 -3.71
CA ASP A 516 15.13 8.78 -3.88
C ASP A 516 15.72 7.45 -3.46
N VAL A 517 15.82 6.56 -4.45
CA VAL A 517 16.15 5.15 -4.23
C VAL A 517 17.57 4.92 -3.73
N HIS A 518 18.43 5.94 -3.63
CA HIS A 518 19.77 5.80 -3.06
C HIS A 518 20.40 7.14 -2.66
N THR A 519 20.76 7.26 -1.38
CA THR A 519 21.43 8.42 -0.77
C THR A 519 22.45 8.01 0.29
N HIS A 520 23.24 8.98 0.74
CA HIS A 520 24.13 8.90 1.89
C HIS A 520 23.64 9.82 3.03
N LEU A 521 22.33 10.09 3.08
CA LEU A 521 21.71 10.94 4.10
C LEU A 521 21.41 10.12 5.36
N PHE A 522 21.36 10.82 6.49
CA PHE A 522 20.91 10.30 7.77
C PHE A 522 19.90 11.27 8.40
N PRO A 523 18.97 10.78 9.24
CA PRO A 523 17.99 11.63 9.91
C PRO A 523 18.65 12.49 11.00
N PRO A 524 17.99 13.57 11.46
CA PRO A 524 18.52 14.43 12.52
C PRO A 524 18.94 13.72 13.80
N SER A 525 18.32 12.59 14.13
CA SER A 525 18.66 11.80 15.32
C SER A 525 20.02 11.09 15.25
N HIS A 526 20.70 11.11 14.11
CA HIS A 526 22.03 10.51 13.93
C HIS A 526 23.16 11.57 14.00
N ASP A 527 22.86 12.74 14.58
CA ASP A 527 23.78 13.83 14.90
C ASP A 527 24.78 14.13 13.77
N THR A 528 26.05 13.81 13.99
CA THR A 528 27.17 14.11 13.09
C THR A 528 27.12 13.39 11.75
N LEU A 529 26.30 12.34 11.62
CA LEU A 529 26.08 11.65 10.35
C LEU A 529 25.13 12.43 9.43
N MET A 530 24.29 13.31 9.98
CA MET A 530 23.44 14.20 9.19
C MET A 530 24.26 15.42 8.73
N LEU A 531 24.71 15.41 7.47
CA LEU A 531 25.33 16.59 6.87
C LEU A 531 24.26 17.49 6.23
N TRP A 532 24.27 18.77 6.57
CA TRP A 532 23.35 19.78 6.02
C TRP A 532 23.93 21.19 6.15
N GLY A 533 23.34 22.14 5.44
CA GLY A 533 23.72 23.55 5.48
C GLY A 533 24.81 23.96 4.50
N ILE A 534 25.03 25.27 4.39
CA ILE A 534 25.87 25.86 3.34
C ILE A 534 27.35 25.44 3.39
N ASP A 535 27.93 25.29 4.59
CA ASP A 535 29.34 24.86 4.69
C ASP A 535 29.51 23.40 4.26
N ALA A 536 28.54 22.53 4.58
CA ALA A 536 28.54 21.14 4.11
C ALA A 536 28.36 21.06 2.59
N LEU A 537 27.46 21.87 2.03
CA LEU A 537 27.27 21.99 0.58
C LEU A 537 28.56 22.41 -0.13
N LEU A 538 29.21 23.48 0.34
CA LEU A 538 30.42 24.02 -0.27
C LEU A 538 31.62 23.07 -0.12
N THR A 539 31.69 22.33 0.99
CA THR A 539 32.77 21.35 1.22
C THR A 539 32.45 19.94 0.73
N TYR A 540 31.41 19.79 -0.10
CA TYR A 540 31.13 18.56 -0.81
C TYR A 540 32.28 18.19 -1.73
N HIS A 541 32.64 16.90 -1.76
CA HIS A 541 33.85 16.41 -2.42
C HIS A 541 33.97 16.75 -3.92
N TYR A 542 32.86 17.01 -4.63
CA TYR A 542 32.92 17.49 -6.03
C TYR A 542 33.51 18.91 -6.11
N LEU A 543 33.08 19.80 -5.22
CA LEU A 543 33.59 21.18 -5.16
C LEU A 543 35.01 21.20 -4.59
N VAL A 544 35.34 20.28 -3.69
CA VAL A 544 36.73 20.10 -3.23
C VAL A 544 37.64 19.69 -4.39
N ALA A 545 37.23 18.73 -5.23
CA ALA A 545 37.99 18.35 -6.42
C ALA A 545 38.17 19.52 -7.40
N GLU A 546 37.08 20.25 -7.69
CA GLU A 546 37.10 21.41 -8.59
C GLU A 546 37.98 22.56 -8.06
N TYR A 547 37.92 22.81 -6.76
CA TYR A 547 38.77 23.78 -6.09
C TYR A 547 40.24 23.37 -6.16
N LEU A 548 40.59 22.16 -5.72
CA LEU A 548 41.98 21.69 -5.68
C LEU A 548 42.61 21.49 -7.06
N MET A 549 41.80 21.35 -8.11
CA MET A 549 42.28 21.34 -9.50
C MET A 549 42.95 22.67 -9.91
N THR A 550 42.51 23.80 -9.32
CA THR A 550 42.91 25.14 -9.79
C THR A 550 43.42 26.06 -8.70
N ALA A 551 43.23 25.72 -7.42
CA ALA A 551 43.68 26.52 -6.29
C ALA A 551 45.18 26.34 -6.04
N PRO A 552 45.91 27.41 -5.68
CA PRO A 552 47.34 27.34 -5.35
C PRO A 552 47.57 26.83 -3.92
N VAL A 553 46.92 25.73 -3.52
CA VAL A 553 47.06 25.11 -2.19
C VAL A 553 47.26 23.61 -2.32
N ALA A 554 48.17 23.06 -1.52
CA ALA A 554 48.35 21.61 -1.46
C ALA A 554 47.10 20.94 -0.83
N PRO A 555 46.63 19.80 -1.36
CA PRO A 555 45.49 19.07 -0.81
C PRO A 555 45.57 18.83 0.70
N GLU A 556 46.74 18.44 1.20
CA GLU A 556 46.97 18.14 2.62
C GLU A 556 46.76 19.39 3.50
N THR A 557 47.22 20.55 3.01
CA THR A 557 47.03 21.84 3.70
C THR A 557 45.57 22.24 3.73
N PHE A 558 44.84 22.09 2.61
CA PHE A 558 43.42 22.39 2.54
C PHE A 558 42.59 21.47 3.45
N LEU A 559 42.85 20.17 3.41
CA LEU A 559 42.11 19.17 4.20
C LEU A 559 42.30 19.35 5.71
N ALA A 560 43.43 19.93 6.14
CA ALA A 560 43.68 20.28 7.54
C ALA A 560 42.94 21.55 8.03
N TRP A 561 42.32 22.34 7.15
CA TRP A 561 41.58 23.53 7.55
C TRP A 561 40.24 23.20 8.25
N PRO A 562 39.77 24.05 9.16
CA PRO A 562 38.38 24.00 9.63
C PRO A 562 37.40 24.07 8.46
N LYS A 563 36.25 23.38 8.58
CA LYS A 563 35.25 23.30 7.50
C LYS A 563 34.75 24.65 7.02
N THR A 564 34.51 25.61 7.91
CA THR A 564 34.12 26.97 7.55
C THR A 564 35.18 27.68 6.69
N LYS A 565 36.46 27.49 7.01
CA LYS A 565 37.57 28.04 6.21
C LYS A 565 37.67 27.36 4.83
N GLN A 566 37.43 26.05 4.75
CA GLN A 566 37.33 25.34 3.47
C GLN A 566 36.18 25.91 2.63
N ALA A 567 35.01 26.13 3.24
CA ALA A 567 33.84 26.69 2.58
C ALA A 567 34.09 28.13 2.08
N ASP A 568 34.74 28.99 2.88
CA ASP A 568 35.10 30.36 2.48
C ASP A 568 36.04 30.36 1.27
N ALA A 569 37.05 29.48 1.28
CA ALA A 569 38.00 29.36 0.19
C ALA A 569 37.34 28.87 -1.10
N ILE A 570 36.45 27.87 -1.00
CA ILE A 570 35.68 27.35 -2.14
C ILE A 570 34.72 28.42 -2.67
N TRP A 571 33.98 29.11 -1.79
CA TRP A 571 33.04 30.17 -2.19
C TRP A 571 33.75 31.27 -2.96
N THR A 572 34.84 31.78 -2.40
CA THR A 572 35.63 32.84 -3.04
C THR A 572 36.15 32.39 -4.41
N HIS A 573 36.82 31.23 -4.45
CA HIS A 573 37.52 30.78 -5.65
C HIS A 573 36.60 30.29 -6.78
N LEU A 574 35.47 29.63 -6.45
CA LEU A 574 34.57 29.02 -7.45
C LEU A 574 33.31 29.86 -7.76
N PHE A 575 32.90 30.78 -6.89
CA PHE A 575 31.66 31.56 -7.06
C PHE A 575 31.90 33.08 -7.18
N VAL A 576 32.99 33.61 -6.62
CA VAL A 576 33.32 35.04 -6.67
C VAL A 576 34.33 35.32 -7.77
N ASP A 577 35.48 34.65 -7.70
CA ASP A 577 36.61 34.84 -8.62
C ASP A 577 36.34 34.21 -10.00
N ARG A 578 35.41 33.25 -10.04
CA ARG A 578 34.95 32.56 -11.24
C ARG A 578 33.43 32.54 -11.28
N SER A 579 32.89 32.43 -12.49
CA SER A 579 31.47 32.17 -12.64
C SER A 579 31.17 30.71 -12.26
N PRO A 580 30.15 30.45 -11.43
CA PRO A 580 29.82 29.11 -10.92
C PRO A 580 29.11 28.25 -11.99
N LEU A 581 29.82 27.91 -13.07
CA LEU A 581 29.25 27.25 -14.24
C LEU A 581 29.13 25.72 -14.11
N SER A 582 29.93 25.08 -13.26
CA SER A 582 29.87 23.63 -13.08
C SER A 582 28.52 23.19 -12.49
N GLU A 583 28.10 21.95 -12.76
CA GLU A 583 26.85 21.40 -12.22
C GLU A 583 26.81 21.44 -10.69
N ALA A 584 27.93 21.17 -10.02
CA ALA A 584 28.03 21.21 -8.57
C ALA A 584 27.89 22.65 -8.03
N CYS A 585 28.50 23.64 -8.68
CA CYS A 585 28.36 25.05 -8.31
C CYS A 585 26.95 25.59 -8.58
N GLN A 586 26.38 25.30 -9.76
CA GLN A 586 24.99 25.65 -10.08
C GLN A 586 24.03 25.01 -9.07
N GLY A 587 24.32 23.79 -8.62
CA GLY A 587 23.54 23.11 -7.59
C GLY A 587 23.42 23.91 -6.29
N VAL A 588 24.52 24.49 -5.80
CA VAL A 588 24.50 25.36 -4.61
C VAL A 588 23.62 26.58 -4.84
N VAL A 589 23.74 27.24 -5.99
CA VAL A 589 22.94 28.43 -6.37
C VAL A 589 21.45 28.09 -6.44
N THR A 590 21.09 26.99 -7.10
CA THR A 590 19.70 26.51 -7.20
C THR A 590 19.12 26.19 -5.83
N THR A 591 19.87 25.48 -4.99
CA THR A 591 19.47 25.16 -3.62
C THR A 591 19.15 26.42 -2.83
N LEU A 592 20.02 27.43 -2.83
CA LEU A 592 19.81 28.69 -2.11
C LEU A 592 18.60 29.47 -2.66
N ASN A 593 18.39 29.47 -3.97
CA ASN A 593 17.23 30.11 -4.58
C ASN A 593 15.91 29.43 -4.16
N LEU A 594 15.87 28.09 -4.15
CA LEU A 594 14.70 27.32 -3.73
C LEU A 594 14.36 27.51 -2.24
N LEU A 595 15.37 27.80 -1.40
CA LEU A 595 15.21 28.16 0.00
C LEU A 595 14.77 29.63 0.21
N GLY A 596 14.58 30.41 -0.86
CA GLY A 596 14.16 31.80 -0.79
C GLY A 596 15.29 32.80 -0.54
N LEU A 597 16.55 32.39 -0.71
CA LEU A 597 17.74 33.21 -0.41
C LEU A 597 18.32 33.95 -1.64
N SER A 598 17.52 34.12 -2.69
CA SER A 598 17.95 34.69 -3.97
C SER A 598 18.55 36.11 -3.85
N ALA A 599 18.02 36.93 -2.93
CA ALA A 599 18.58 38.25 -2.62
C ALA A 599 20.01 38.16 -2.06
N LEU A 600 20.28 37.20 -1.18
CA LEU A 600 21.62 36.99 -0.59
C LEU A 600 22.59 36.37 -1.61
N VAL A 601 22.10 35.48 -2.48
CA VAL A 601 22.88 34.95 -3.61
C VAL A 601 23.32 36.07 -4.54
N LYS A 602 22.42 37.01 -4.86
CA LYS A 602 22.70 38.16 -5.74
C LYS A 602 23.82 39.05 -5.20
N THR A 603 23.88 39.26 -3.89
CA THR A 603 24.94 40.03 -3.22
C THR A 603 26.15 39.18 -2.81
N ARG A 604 26.09 37.86 -3.02
CA ARG A 604 27.11 36.87 -2.64
C ARG A 604 27.42 36.87 -1.13
N ASP A 605 26.40 37.15 -0.31
CA ASP A 605 26.52 37.33 1.15
C ASP A 605 26.52 35.98 1.91
N LEU A 606 27.65 35.29 1.89
CA LEU A 606 27.83 34.02 2.60
C LEU A 606 27.59 34.12 4.13
N PRO A 607 28.04 35.18 4.84
CA PRO A 607 27.71 35.36 6.25
C PRO A 607 26.20 35.39 6.54
N ALA A 608 25.42 36.14 5.77
CA ALA A 608 23.97 36.19 5.95
C ALA A 608 23.30 34.84 5.61
N ILE A 609 23.80 34.13 4.60
CA ILE A 609 23.33 32.78 4.28
C ILE A 609 23.57 31.82 5.45
N ARG A 610 24.76 31.84 6.06
CA ARG A 610 25.06 31.04 7.26
C ARG A 610 24.14 31.39 8.44
N ALA A 611 23.88 32.68 8.65
CA ALA A 611 22.98 33.13 9.71
C ALA A 611 21.56 32.59 9.50
N TRP A 612 21.07 32.53 8.26
CA TRP A 612 19.77 31.92 7.96
C TRP A 612 19.75 30.41 8.25
N PHE A 613 20.81 29.67 7.88
CA PHE A 613 20.89 28.24 8.19
C PHE A 613 20.91 27.98 9.70
N ALA A 614 21.58 28.84 10.47
CA ALA A 614 21.67 28.70 11.92
C ALA A 614 20.33 28.87 12.65
N THR A 615 19.30 29.45 12.03
CA THR A 615 17.96 29.60 12.64
C THR A 615 17.03 28.41 12.39
N GLN A 616 17.43 27.42 11.60
CA GLN A 616 16.55 26.31 11.22
C GLN A 616 16.51 25.23 12.31
N GLU A 617 15.32 24.67 12.58
CA GLU A 617 15.18 23.46 13.40
C GLU A 617 15.36 22.22 12.50
N PRO A 618 16.20 21.24 12.87
CA PRO A 618 16.57 20.13 11.98
C PRO A 618 15.40 19.32 11.40
N ASN A 619 14.40 18.95 12.20
CA ASN A 619 13.28 18.14 11.71
C ASN A 619 12.37 18.94 10.76
N ALA A 620 12.02 20.17 11.14
CA ALA A 620 11.27 21.09 10.29
C ALA A 620 12.03 21.42 8.99
N TYR A 621 13.36 21.47 9.05
CA TYR A 621 14.21 21.69 7.88
C TYR A 621 14.20 20.47 6.93
N VAL A 622 14.27 19.25 7.46
CA VAL A 622 14.06 18.02 6.66
C VAL A 622 12.71 18.07 5.95
N ASP A 623 11.63 18.39 6.66
CA ASP A 623 10.29 18.48 6.09
C ASP A 623 10.20 19.56 5.01
N LEU A 624 10.87 20.70 5.19
CA LEU A 624 10.98 21.75 4.19
C LEU A 624 11.69 21.24 2.93
N VAL A 625 12.87 20.62 3.08
CA VAL A 625 13.67 20.11 1.97
C VAL A 625 12.91 19.04 1.18
N PHE A 626 12.31 18.06 1.86
CA PHE A 626 11.52 16.99 1.23
C PHE A 626 10.34 17.56 0.45
N ARG A 627 9.63 18.53 1.02
CA ARG A 627 8.48 19.18 0.37
C ARG A 627 8.89 19.95 -0.88
N LEU A 628 9.97 20.75 -0.80
CA LEU A 628 10.47 21.55 -1.91
C LEU A 628 11.06 20.68 -3.03
N ALA A 629 11.79 19.62 -2.69
CA ALA A 629 12.33 18.67 -3.66
C ALA A 629 11.27 17.68 -4.20
N LYS A 630 10.07 17.67 -3.60
CA LYS A 630 9.00 16.69 -3.86
C LYS A 630 9.51 15.27 -3.66
N ILE A 631 10.09 14.99 -2.49
CA ILE A 631 10.62 13.69 -2.10
C ILE A 631 9.72 13.04 -1.07
N ARG A 632 9.27 11.84 -1.39
CA ARG A 632 8.42 11.06 -0.51
C ARG A 632 9.24 10.41 0.60
N TYR A 633 10.31 9.72 0.21
CA TYR A 633 11.32 9.18 1.10
C TYR A 633 12.65 9.02 0.37
N VAL A 634 13.71 8.90 1.16
CA VAL A 634 15.05 8.57 0.70
C VAL A 634 15.43 7.19 1.22
N VAL A 635 16.22 6.44 0.45
CA VAL A 635 16.88 5.24 0.94
C VAL A 635 18.31 5.60 1.32
N MET A 636 18.66 5.36 2.58
CA MET A 636 19.98 5.60 3.15
C MET A 636 20.99 4.53 2.70
N THR A 637 22.24 4.71 3.08
CA THR A 637 23.30 3.71 2.88
C THR A 637 23.88 3.35 4.24
N ASN A 638 23.48 2.22 4.80
CA ASN A 638 23.78 1.85 6.18
C ASN A 638 24.90 0.82 6.28
N ILE A 639 25.96 1.16 7.01
CA ILE A 639 27.20 0.38 7.09
C ILE A 639 27.28 -0.27 8.47
N PRO A 640 26.89 -1.55 8.62
CA PRO A 640 26.95 -2.24 9.91
C PRO A 640 28.39 -2.45 10.41
N PHE A 641 29.36 -2.33 9.49
CA PHE A 641 30.79 -2.47 9.76
C PHE A 641 31.46 -1.19 10.25
N ASP A 642 30.75 -0.05 10.25
CA ASP A 642 31.23 1.19 10.84
C ASP A 642 30.76 1.26 12.32
N PRO A 643 31.67 1.23 13.32
CA PRO A 643 31.26 1.20 14.72
C PRO A 643 30.48 2.44 15.17
N GLN A 644 30.75 3.62 14.59
CA GLN A 644 30.03 4.84 14.91
C GLN A 644 28.59 4.73 14.42
N GLU A 645 28.39 4.36 13.15
CA GLU A 645 27.05 4.18 12.60
C GLU A 645 26.29 3.04 13.30
N ALA A 646 26.94 1.89 13.47
CA ALA A 646 26.34 0.71 14.08
C ALA A 646 25.73 1.01 15.46
N SER A 647 26.38 1.88 16.24
CA SER A 647 25.93 2.26 17.58
C SER A 647 24.53 2.88 17.60
N TYR A 648 24.16 3.68 16.60
CA TYR A 648 22.82 4.30 16.51
C TYR A 648 21.73 3.24 16.34
N TRP A 649 22.03 2.20 15.57
CA TRP A 649 21.09 1.12 15.27
C TRP A 649 20.94 0.14 16.43
N THR A 650 22.04 -0.25 17.07
CA THR A 650 22.00 -1.13 18.23
C THR A 650 21.32 -0.48 19.43
N ASN A 651 21.43 0.85 19.56
CA ASN A 651 20.73 1.63 20.59
C ASN A 651 19.26 1.90 20.25
N GLN A 652 18.78 1.46 19.09
CA GLN A 652 17.42 1.71 18.60
C GLN A 652 17.06 3.20 18.58
N THR A 653 18.01 4.05 18.18
CA THR A 653 17.82 5.50 18.12
C THR A 653 16.57 5.82 17.27
N PRO A 654 15.56 6.53 17.83
CA PRO A 654 14.33 6.83 17.09
C PRO A 654 14.59 7.68 15.86
N TYR A 655 13.91 7.37 14.76
CA TYR A 655 13.96 8.17 13.53
C TYR A 655 12.67 8.02 12.72
N ASN A 656 12.45 8.93 11.78
CA ASN A 656 11.29 8.86 10.89
C ASN A 656 11.51 7.86 9.76
N ALA A 657 11.20 6.59 10.00
CA ALA A 657 11.29 5.51 9.02
C ALA A 657 10.37 5.69 7.79
N ARG A 658 9.41 6.64 7.83
CA ARG A 658 8.59 6.98 6.65
C ARG A 658 9.35 7.87 5.66
N GLN A 659 10.30 8.66 6.13
CA GLN A 659 11.12 9.57 5.31
C GLN A 659 12.50 8.98 5.00
N PHE A 660 13.08 8.21 5.93
CA PHE A 660 14.40 7.61 5.80
C PHE A 660 14.25 6.09 5.86
N ARG A 661 14.44 5.42 4.73
CA ARG A 661 14.46 3.95 4.67
C ARG A 661 15.89 3.44 4.67
N THR A 662 16.12 2.24 5.18
CA THR A 662 17.45 1.68 5.33
C THR A 662 17.85 0.84 4.12
N ALA A 663 19.15 0.74 3.85
CA ALA A 663 19.72 -0.26 2.96
C ALA A 663 21.04 -0.78 3.52
N LEU A 664 21.24 -2.09 3.49
CA LEU A 664 22.41 -2.72 4.10
C LEU A 664 23.59 -2.70 3.14
N ARG A 665 24.57 -1.82 3.39
CA ARG A 665 25.81 -1.75 2.61
C ARG A 665 26.78 -2.85 3.02
N VAL A 666 27.20 -3.64 2.02
CA VAL A 666 28.01 -4.85 2.17
C VAL A 666 29.22 -4.87 1.20
N ASP A 667 29.78 -3.71 0.88
CA ASP A 667 30.99 -3.59 0.04
C ASP A 667 32.12 -4.52 0.51
N GLN A 668 32.27 -4.68 1.83
CA GLN A 668 33.26 -5.53 2.48
C GLN A 668 33.20 -6.99 2.01
N LEU A 669 32.01 -7.51 1.70
CA LEU A 669 31.84 -8.88 1.21
C LEU A 669 32.48 -9.04 -0.16
N LEU A 670 32.14 -8.18 -1.12
CA LEU A 670 32.66 -8.28 -2.49
C LEU A 670 34.16 -8.02 -2.56
N LEU A 671 34.69 -7.21 -1.63
CA LEU A 671 36.12 -6.97 -1.47
C LEU A 671 36.87 -8.13 -0.79
N GLY A 672 36.18 -9.01 -0.05
CA GLY A 672 36.84 -9.95 0.86
C GLY A 672 37.63 -9.24 1.97
N ASP A 673 37.11 -8.11 2.45
CA ASP A 673 37.80 -7.23 3.39
C ASP A 673 37.69 -7.76 4.84
N TRP A 674 38.52 -8.74 5.16
CA TRP A 674 38.57 -9.34 6.49
C TRP A 674 39.11 -8.41 7.58
N ALA A 675 39.76 -7.30 7.21
CA ALA A 675 40.16 -6.28 8.17
C ALA A 675 38.94 -5.54 8.75
N SER A 676 37.86 -5.41 7.96
CA SER A 676 36.57 -4.89 8.43
C SER A 676 35.65 -6.00 8.96
N LEU A 677 35.59 -7.16 8.28
CA LEU A 677 34.69 -8.26 8.66
C LEU A 677 35.07 -8.90 9.99
N GLY A 678 36.36 -9.25 10.18
CA GLY A 678 36.82 -9.97 11.37
C GLY A 678 36.41 -9.29 12.68
N PRO A 679 36.77 -8.01 12.91
CA PRO A 679 36.38 -7.27 14.11
C PRO A 679 34.86 -7.20 14.32
N ALA A 680 34.08 -7.05 13.24
CA ALA A 680 32.62 -6.99 13.33
C ALA A 680 32.00 -8.33 13.78
N LEU A 681 32.56 -9.45 13.30
CA LEU A 681 32.15 -10.80 13.70
C LEU A 681 32.59 -11.12 15.13
N ASP A 682 33.80 -10.70 15.52
CA ASP A 682 34.35 -10.92 16.87
C ASP A 682 33.47 -10.28 17.96
N LEU A 683 32.92 -9.09 17.68
CA LEU A 683 31.99 -8.39 18.59
C LEU A 683 30.70 -9.18 18.86
N GLN A 684 30.30 -10.08 17.95
CA GLN A 684 29.13 -10.95 18.11
C GLN A 684 29.52 -12.40 18.44
N HIS A 685 30.80 -12.67 18.72
CA HIS A 685 31.35 -14.01 18.95
C HIS A 685 31.08 -15.00 17.81
N LEU A 686 31.14 -14.51 16.56
CA LEU A 686 30.87 -15.31 15.36
C LEU A 686 32.17 -15.80 14.70
N PRO A 687 32.18 -17.01 14.12
CA PRO A 687 33.37 -17.56 13.46
C PRO A 687 33.65 -16.83 12.13
N HIS A 688 34.93 -16.69 11.74
CA HIS A 688 35.34 -16.06 10.47
C HIS A 688 35.14 -16.99 9.26
N THR A 689 33.94 -17.52 9.11
CA THR A 689 33.53 -18.49 8.09
C THR A 689 32.28 -17.99 7.35
N LEU A 690 31.86 -18.69 6.29
CA LEU A 690 30.61 -18.41 5.58
C LEU A 690 29.40 -18.35 6.54
N ALA A 691 29.31 -19.30 7.47
CA ALA A 691 28.20 -19.37 8.44
C ALA A 691 28.17 -18.18 9.40
N GLY A 692 29.33 -17.74 9.90
CA GLY A 692 29.40 -16.57 10.78
C GLY A 692 29.02 -15.29 10.06
N VAL A 693 29.43 -15.11 8.80
CA VAL A 693 28.99 -13.95 8.00
C VAL A 693 27.48 -14.00 7.71
N THR A 694 26.92 -15.17 7.40
CA THR A 694 25.46 -15.33 7.24
C THR A 694 24.72 -14.88 8.51
N GLN A 695 25.12 -15.40 9.68
CA GLN A 695 24.48 -15.06 10.95
C GLN A 695 24.61 -13.57 11.28
N TYR A 696 25.76 -12.96 10.98
CA TYR A 696 25.98 -11.53 11.15
C TYR A 696 25.03 -10.70 10.26
N LEU A 697 24.90 -11.04 8.98
CA LEU A 697 24.01 -10.31 8.08
C LEU A 697 22.53 -10.52 8.44
N GLU A 698 22.15 -11.71 8.90
CA GLU A 698 20.79 -11.96 9.39
C GLU A 698 20.42 -11.07 10.57
N SER A 699 21.32 -10.92 11.56
CA SER A 699 21.06 -10.04 12.70
C SER A 699 20.88 -8.58 12.26
N TRP A 700 21.68 -8.12 11.31
CA TRP A 700 21.56 -6.77 10.75
C TRP A 700 20.34 -6.56 9.85
N VAL A 701 19.90 -7.59 9.12
CA VAL A 701 18.62 -7.54 8.40
C VAL A 701 17.47 -7.36 9.39
N ASP A 702 17.49 -8.05 10.54
CA ASP A 702 16.44 -7.94 11.54
C ASP A 702 16.46 -6.57 12.26
N ILE A 703 17.65 -6.00 12.50
CA ILE A 703 17.85 -4.66 13.09
C ILE A 703 17.41 -3.55 12.13
N LEU A 704 17.95 -3.55 10.90
CA LEU A 704 17.77 -2.44 9.97
C LEU A 704 16.47 -2.53 9.17
N ARG A 705 15.98 -3.75 8.92
CA ARG A 705 14.87 -4.04 7.99
C ARG A 705 15.08 -3.34 6.63
N PRO A 706 16.20 -3.63 5.95
CA PRO A 706 16.62 -2.88 4.76
C PRO A 706 15.69 -3.12 3.57
N GLU A 707 15.58 -2.11 2.71
CA GLU A 707 14.91 -2.21 1.40
C GLU A 707 15.66 -3.17 0.45
N TYR A 708 16.99 -3.18 0.53
CA TYR A 708 17.89 -4.03 -0.25
C TYR A 708 19.27 -4.15 0.41
N PHE A 709 20.03 -5.16 0.00
CA PHE A 709 21.48 -5.17 0.16
C PHE A 709 22.13 -4.28 -0.88
N MET A 710 23.25 -3.63 -0.57
CA MET A 710 23.96 -2.76 -1.50
C MET A 710 25.46 -3.03 -1.49
N ALA A 711 26.07 -3.12 -2.67
CA ALA A 711 27.52 -3.18 -2.79
C ALA A 711 28.04 -2.36 -3.97
N SER A 712 29.12 -1.61 -3.75
CA SER A 712 29.97 -1.12 -4.83
C SER A 712 30.81 -2.28 -5.36
N VAL A 713 30.66 -2.64 -6.63
CA VAL A 713 31.42 -3.71 -7.26
C VAL A 713 32.82 -3.19 -7.62
N PRO A 714 33.89 -3.76 -7.06
CA PRO A 714 35.26 -3.36 -7.39
C PRO A 714 35.54 -3.51 -8.88
N ALA A 715 36.31 -2.59 -9.48
CA ALA A 715 36.66 -2.65 -10.90
C ALA A 715 37.43 -3.94 -11.27
N THR A 716 38.11 -4.55 -10.31
CA THR A 716 38.86 -5.82 -10.45
C THR A 716 38.05 -7.06 -10.06
N PHE A 717 36.78 -6.91 -9.71
CA PHE A 717 35.95 -8.03 -9.27
C PHE A 717 35.72 -9.03 -10.42
N ALA A 718 35.96 -10.31 -10.15
CA ALA A 718 35.75 -11.40 -11.09
C ALA A 718 34.77 -12.42 -10.52
N LEU A 719 33.65 -12.63 -11.21
CA LEU A 719 32.69 -13.68 -10.87
C LEU A 719 33.19 -15.04 -11.40
N ARG A 720 33.43 -16.00 -10.50
CA ARG A 720 33.75 -17.40 -10.84
C ARG A 720 32.50 -18.14 -11.32
N GLU A 721 32.64 -19.02 -12.31
CA GLU A 721 31.50 -19.81 -12.83
C GLU A 721 30.94 -20.81 -11.81
N SER A 722 31.81 -21.39 -10.96
CA SER A 722 31.43 -22.20 -9.81
C SER A 722 32.53 -22.05 -8.76
N ALA A 723 32.23 -21.46 -7.60
CA ALA A 723 33.03 -21.66 -6.41
C ALA A 723 32.41 -22.81 -5.62
N ALA A 724 33.10 -23.95 -5.51
CA ALA A 724 32.63 -25.00 -4.60
C ALA A 724 32.50 -24.39 -3.19
N ALA A 725 31.36 -24.62 -2.53
CA ALA A 725 31.22 -24.23 -1.14
C ALA A 725 32.21 -25.05 -0.33
N ASP A 726 33.19 -24.39 0.30
CA ASP A 726 34.00 -24.99 1.35
C ASP A 726 33.47 -24.45 2.70
N PRO A 727 32.63 -25.23 3.42
CA PRO A 727 32.07 -24.80 4.70
C PRO A 727 33.13 -24.59 5.78
N LEU A 728 34.34 -25.13 5.58
CA LEU A 728 35.49 -25.02 6.47
C LEU A 728 36.42 -23.86 6.08
N ALA A 729 36.12 -23.12 5.00
CA ALA A 729 36.90 -21.97 4.59
C ALA A 729 36.93 -20.91 5.70
N ILE A 730 38.12 -20.64 6.20
CA ILE A 730 38.42 -19.51 7.08
C ILE A 730 38.78 -18.33 6.18
N GLN A 731 38.12 -17.20 6.42
CA GLN A 731 38.30 -15.98 5.64
C GLN A 731 38.07 -16.14 4.12
N PRO A 732 36.88 -16.63 3.67
CA PRO A 732 36.57 -16.80 2.26
C PRO A 732 36.69 -15.49 1.45
N ASP A 733 37.05 -15.63 0.17
CA ASP A 733 37.13 -14.52 -0.78
C ASP A 733 35.74 -13.96 -1.15
N GLY A 734 35.73 -12.79 -1.80
CA GLY A 734 34.48 -12.09 -2.11
C GLY A 734 33.56 -12.81 -3.09
N ALA A 735 34.10 -13.69 -3.96
CA ALA A 735 33.26 -14.50 -4.84
C ALA A 735 32.50 -15.57 -4.04
N MET A 736 33.17 -16.22 -3.07
CA MET A 736 32.53 -17.16 -2.15
C MET A 736 31.48 -16.48 -1.26
N LEU A 737 31.79 -15.31 -0.71
CA LEU A 737 30.84 -14.53 0.11
C LEU A 737 29.60 -14.11 -0.70
N LEU A 738 29.77 -13.67 -1.95
CA LEU A 738 28.64 -13.37 -2.81
C LEU A 738 27.77 -14.60 -3.08
N GLN A 739 28.38 -15.71 -3.50
CA GLN A 739 27.67 -16.91 -3.99
C GLN A 739 27.03 -17.73 -2.87
N HIS A 740 27.67 -17.82 -1.71
CA HIS A 740 27.25 -18.73 -0.63
C HIS A 740 26.67 -18.02 0.59
N VAL A 741 26.76 -16.70 0.65
CA VAL A 741 26.14 -15.90 1.74
C VAL A 741 25.12 -14.92 1.17
N LEU A 742 25.55 -13.95 0.37
CA LEU A 742 24.70 -12.83 -0.01
C LEU A 742 23.53 -13.24 -0.91
N LEU A 743 23.77 -14.02 -1.98
CA LEU A 743 22.71 -14.45 -2.90
C LEU A 743 21.69 -15.40 -2.25
N PRO A 744 22.10 -16.44 -1.48
CA PRO A 744 21.16 -17.28 -0.74
C PRO A 744 20.33 -16.48 0.27
N LEU A 745 20.95 -15.53 0.97
CA LEU A 745 20.25 -14.68 1.94
C LEU A 745 19.27 -13.72 1.26
N ALA A 746 19.67 -13.12 0.13
CA ALA A 746 18.80 -12.29 -0.69
C ALA A 746 17.56 -13.05 -1.16
N GLN A 747 17.73 -14.31 -1.61
CA GLN A 747 16.61 -15.16 -2.01
C GLN A 747 15.70 -15.53 -0.82
N SER A 748 16.28 -15.99 0.29
CA SER A 748 15.50 -16.46 1.45
C SER A 748 14.73 -15.34 2.14
N ARG A 749 15.34 -14.15 2.25
CA ARG A 749 14.74 -12.94 2.84
C ARG A 749 13.95 -12.11 1.82
N ARG A 750 13.92 -12.52 0.54
CA ARG A 750 13.29 -11.80 -0.59
C ARG A 750 13.78 -10.35 -0.74
N LEU A 751 15.02 -10.09 -0.39
CA LEU A 751 15.66 -8.77 -0.50
C LEU A 751 16.41 -8.66 -1.82
N PRO A 752 16.26 -7.57 -2.59
CA PRO A 752 17.10 -7.31 -3.75
C PRO A 752 18.57 -7.08 -3.36
N VAL A 753 19.45 -7.24 -4.36
CA VAL A 753 20.87 -6.87 -4.29
C VAL A 753 21.14 -5.72 -5.24
N ALA A 754 21.47 -4.55 -4.69
CA ALA A 754 21.86 -3.36 -5.42
C ALA A 754 23.36 -3.33 -5.69
N LEU A 755 23.75 -3.29 -6.96
CA LEU A 755 25.14 -3.33 -7.41
C LEU A 755 25.51 -2.04 -8.14
N LYS A 756 26.52 -1.32 -7.64
CA LYS A 756 27.07 -0.10 -8.26
C LYS A 756 28.42 -0.40 -8.90
N PHE A 757 28.52 -0.34 -10.22
CA PHE A 757 29.71 -0.79 -10.97
C PHE A 757 30.60 0.36 -11.47
N GLY A 758 31.92 0.19 -11.38
CA GLY A 758 32.89 1.00 -12.13
C GLY A 758 33.58 2.11 -11.37
N ALA A 759 33.46 2.17 -10.04
CA ALA A 759 34.28 3.07 -9.23
C ALA A 759 35.71 2.54 -9.08
N VAL A 760 36.69 3.41 -9.32
CA VAL A 760 38.10 3.17 -9.01
C VAL A 760 38.41 3.94 -7.72
N ARG A 761 38.71 3.24 -6.64
CA ARG A 761 39.01 3.89 -5.36
C ARG A 761 40.42 4.45 -5.36
N GLN A 762 40.58 5.66 -4.81
CA GLN A 762 41.87 6.30 -4.57
C GLN A 762 42.74 6.41 -5.83
N LEU A 763 42.14 6.79 -6.96
CA LEU A 763 42.87 7.13 -8.19
C LEU A 763 43.91 8.24 -7.92
N ASN A 764 43.55 9.22 -7.09
CA ASN A 764 44.46 10.17 -6.50
C ASN A 764 44.29 10.20 -4.97
N PRO A 765 45.10 9.43 -4.20
CA PRO A 765 44.93 9.32 -2.75
C PRO A 765 45.05 10.64 -1.99
N ARG A 766 45.77 11.62 -2.55
CA ARG A 766 45.97 12.94 -1.93
C ARG A 766 44.68 13.74 -1.79
N LEU A 767 43.66 13.41 -2.59
CA LEU A 767 42.35 14.06 -2.56
C LEU A 767 41.35 13.34 -1.63
N SER A 768 41.77 12.29 -0.92
CA SER A 768 40.88 11.49 -0.06
C SER A 768 39.64 11.01 -0.85
N ILE A 769 38.42 11.23 -0.34
CA ILE A 769 37.17 10.83 -1.01
C ILE A 769 36.99 11.50 -2.38
N ALA A 770 37.53 12.70 -2.58
CA ALA A 770 37.48 13.41 -3.87
C ALA A 770 38.44 12.80 -4.92
N GLY A 771 39.28 11.85 -4.52
CA GLY A 771 40.29 11.21 -5.34
C GLY A 771 39.87 9.91 -6.02
N ASP A 772 38.63 9.47 -5.83
CA ASP A 772 38.08 8.33 -6.56
C ASP A 772 37.87 8.68 -8.06
N GLY A 773 37.76 7.66 -8.90
CA GLY A 773 37.60 7.81 -10.35
C GLY A 773 36.64 6.78 -10.96
N VAL A 774 36.66 6.67 -12.29
CA VAL A 774 35.77 5.81 -13.07
C VAL A 774 36.54 4.87 -14.00
N ALA A 775 36.05 3.63 -14.14
CA ALA A 775 36.52 2.66 -15.13
C ALA A 775 35.33 1.99 -15.85
N VAL A 776 35.58 1.54 -17.08
CA VAL A 776 34.69 0.63 -17.79
C VAL A 776 34.76 -0.75 -17.10
N THR A 777 33.61 -1.39 -16.91
CA THR A 777 33.51 -2.71 -16.27
C THR A 777 32.83 -3.72 -17.17
N ASP A 778 33.08 -5.01 -16.90
CA ASP A 778 32.45 -6.12 -17.60
C ASP A 778 30.96 -6.24 -17.19
N VAL A 779 30.06 -5.90 -18.12
CA VAL A 779 28.60 -6.00 -17.91
C VAL A 779 28.14 -7.46 -17.86
N SER A 780 28.95 -8.42 -18.38
CA SER A 780 28.62 -9.84 -18.35
C SER A 780 28.39 -10.36 -16.93
N ILE A 781 29.05 -9.75 -15.93
CA ILE A 781 28.88 -10.09 -14.51
C ILE A 781 27.40 -10.01 -14.11
N LEU A 782 26.72 -8.90 -14.43
CA LEU A 782 25.31 -8.72 -14.10
C LEU A 782 24.43 -9.74 -14.84
N SER A 783 24.68 -9.96 -16.14
CA SER A 783 23.91 -10.93 -16.92
C SER A 783 24.05 -12.37 -16.41
N ARG A 784 25.25 -12.75 -15.95
CA ARG A 784 25.52 -14.06 -15.35
C ARG A 784 24.82 -14.19 -14.00
N LEU A 785 24.91 -13.18 -13.14
CA LEU A 785 24.18 -13.15 -11.86
C LEU A 785 22.67 -13.30 -12.07
N ALA A 786 22.09 -12.50 -12.97
CA ALA A 786 20.66 -12.52 -13.26
C ALA A 786 20.21 -13.89 -13.80
N LYS A 787 20.98 -14.47 -14.73
CA LYS A 787 20.71 -15.79 -15.32
C LYS A 787 20.83 -16.93 -14.31
N GLN A 788 21.83 -16.89 -13.44
CA GLN A 788 22.11 -17.95 -12.47
C GLN A 788 21.17 -17.90 -11.25
N ASN A 789 20.56 -16.74 -10.98
CA ASN A 789 19.73 -16.51 -9.80
C ASN A 789 18.37 -15.91 -10.21
N PRO A 790 17.50 -16.66 -10.93
CA PRO A 790 16.25 -16.14 -11.48
C PRO A 790 15.28 -15.64 -10.40
N ASN A 791 15.42 -16.14 -9.16
CA ASN A 791 14.59 -15.75 -8.02
C ASN A 791 15.19 -14.63 -7.16
N VAL A 792 16.35 -14.09 -7.54
CA VAL A 792 16.99 -12.94 -6.87
C VAL A 792 16.81 -11.70 -7.73
N LYS A 793 16.36 -10.61 -7.11
CA LYS A 793 16.22 -9.29 -7.75
C LYS A 793 17.52 -8.52 -7.68
N PHE A 794 17.92 -7.91 -8.80
CA PHE A 794 19.10 -7.09 -8.91
C PHE A 794 18.73 -5.65 -9.26
N LEU A 795 19.13 -4.71 -8.40
CA LEU A 795 19.14 -3.29 -8.74
C LEU A 795 20.53 -2.95 -9.27
N ALA A 796 20.66 -2.22 -10.37
CA ALA A 796 21.98 -1.94 -10.95
C ALA A 796 22.15 -0.49 -11.42
N THR A 797 23.34 0.06 -11.17
CA THR A 797 23.77 1.33 -11.76
C THR A 797 25.25 1.26 -12.12
N TYR A 798 25.65 1.89 -13.22
CA TYR A 798 27.00 1.88 -13.75
C TYR A 798 27.56 3.30 -13.78
N LEU A 799 28.83 3.46 -13.42
CA LEU A 799 29.49 4.77 -13.34
C LEU A 799 30.02 5.25 -14.70
N SER A 800 30.45 4.33 -15.55
CA SER A 800 31.00 4.66 -16.87
C SER A 800 29.87 4.92 -17.86
N ARG A 801 29.97 6.04 -18.59
CA ARG A 801 29.09 6.36 -19.73
C ARG A 801 29.10 5.26 -20.80
N VAL A 802 30.25 4.61 -21.00
CA VAL A 802 30.43 3.56 -22.04
C VAL A 802 29.58 2.32 -21.74
N ASN A 803 29.37 1.97 -20.47
CA ASN A 803 28.60 0.77 -20.10
C ASN A 803 27.08 0.94 -20.27
N GLN A 804 26.57 2.17 -20.43
CA GLN A 804 25.14 2.45 -20.26
C GLN A 804 24.26 1.80 -21.32
N HIS A 805 24.72 1.69 -22.57
CA HIS A 805 23.97 0.99 -23.62
C HIS A 805 23.85 -0.51 -23.33
N GLU A 806 24.97 -1.18 -23.06
CA GLU A 806 24.99 -2.62 -22.83
C GLU A 806 24.16 -3.02 -21.61
N VAL A 807 24.28 -2.31 -20.48
CA VAL A 807 23.47 -2.61 -19.29
C VAL A 807 21.97 -2.39 -19.53
N THR A 808 21.61 -1.41 -20.36
CA THR A 808 20.21 -1.18 -20.74
C THR A 808 19.67 -2.37 -21.54
N VAL A 809 20.47 -2.95 -22.44
CA VAL A 809 20.10 -4.18 -23.14
C VAL A 809 19.98 -5.37 -22.18
N VAL A 810 20.86 -5.50 -21.17
CA VAL A 810 20.73 -6.54 -20.15
C VAL A 810 19.42 -6.42 -19.38
N ALA A 811 19.06 -5.22 -18.92
CA ALA A 811 17.78 -4.98 -18.23
C ALA A 811 16.56 -5.37 -19.10
N ASN A 812 16.64 -5.18 -20.41
CA ASN A 812 15.59 -5.63 -21.35
C ASN A 812 15.43 -7.16 -21.38
N LYS A 813 16.47 -7.93 -21.07
CA LYS A 813 16.45 -9.40 -21.16
C LYS A 813 16.05 -10.09 -19.85
N PHE A 814 16.25 -9.45 -18.71
CA PHE A 814 16.11 -10.08 -17.41
C PHE A 814 15.03 -9.41 -16.56
N ALA A 815 13.92 -10.12 -16.35
CA ALA A 815 12.80 -9.67 -15.53
C ALA A 815 13.18 -9.40 -14.06
N ASN A 816 14.31 -9.95 -13.60
CA ASN A 816 14.88 -9.77 -12.27
C ASN A 816 16.01 -8.73 -12.22
N VAL A 817 16.19 -7.91 -13.27
CA VAL A 817 17.15 -6.77 -13.29
C VAL A 817 16.38 -5.46 -13.46
N HIS A 818 16.65 -4.49 -12.59
CA HIS A 818 16.10 -3.15 -12.69
C HIS A 818 17.24 -2.13 -12.58
N ILE A 819 17.46 -1.37 -13.65
CA ILE A 819 18.48 -0.32 -13.66
C ILE A 819 17.92 0.98 -13.10
N TYR A 820 18.77 1.70 -12.36
CA TYR A 820 18.36 2.97 -11.76
C TYR A 820 19.42 4.06 -11.83
N GLY A 821 18.95 5.28 -12.05
CA GLY A 821 19.68 6.52 -11.92
C GLY A 821 20.89 6.75 -12.81
N CYS A 822 21.47 7.94 -12.64
CA CYS A 822 22.65 8.43 -13.33
C CYS A 822 23.72 8.68 -12.27
N TRP A 823 24.52 7.65 -11.96
CA TRP A 823 25.39 7.66 -10.79
C TRP A 823 26.61 8.58 -10.98
N TRP A 824 26.84 9.46 -10.00
CA TRP A 824 28.07 10.23 -9.80
C TRP A 824 28.58 10.97 -11.05
N TYR A 825 29.61 10.47 -11.75
CA TYR A 825 30.13 11.12 -12.96
C TYR A 825 29.13 11.13 -14.13
N CYS A 826 28.12 10.24 -14.10
CA CYS A 826 26.98 10.29 -15.01
C CYS A 826 25.91 11.30 -14.58
N ASN A 827 26.00 11.91 -13.40
CA ASN A 827 25.03 12.87 -12.88
C ASN A 827 25.31 14.31 -13.37
N ASN A 828 25.44 14.46 -14.70
CA ASN A 828 25.63 15.72 -15.39
C ASN A 828 24.54 15.86 -16.46
N PRO A 829 23.91 17.03 -16.66
CA PRO A 829 22.72 17.16 -17.53
C PRO A 829 22.86 16.55 -18.92
N SER A 830 24.02 16.70 -19.57
CA SER A 830 24.30 16.13 -20.90
C SER A 830 24.25 14.58 -20.91
N ILE A 831 24.81 13.94 -19.88
CA ILE A 831 24.85 12.48 -19.76
C ILE A 831 23.51 11.94 -19.27
N ILE A 832 22.85 12.66 -18.34
CA ILE A 832 21.50 12.31 -17.88
C ILE A 832 20.54 12.28 -19.06
N ALA A 833 20.53 13.32 -19.90
CA ALA A 833 19.65 13.40 -21.06
C ALA A 833 19.85 12.21 -22.02
N GLU A 834 21.11 11.91 -22.35
CA GLU A 834 21.48 10.77 -23.20
C GLU A 834 21.03 9.45 -22.58
N MET A 835 21.36 9.19 -21.31
CA MET A 835 21.05 7.93 -20.63
C MET A 835 19.54 7.73 -20.46
N THR A 836 18.80 8.75 -20.04
CA THR A 836 17.35 8.67 -19.87
C THR A 836 16.67 8.42 -21.20
N ARG A 837 17.07 9.13 -22.27
CA ARG A 837 16.54 8.93 -23.62
C ARG A 837 16.80 7.51 -24.13
N LEU A 838 18.05 7.05 -24.05
CA LEU A 838 18.45 5.69 -24.45
C LEU A 838 17.63 4.61 -23.73
N ARG A 839 17.44 4.76 -22.41
CA ARG A 839 16.66 3.81 -21.62
C ARG A 839 15.18 3.83 -22.00
N LEU A 840 14.59 5.00 -22.23
CA LEU A 840 13.19 5.09 -22.71
C LEU A 840 13.01 4.42 -24.07
N GLU A 841 13.96 4.57 -24.98
CA GLU A 841 13.92 3.95 -26.32
C GLU A 841 13.97 2.42 -26.28
N ILE A 842 14.69 1.82 -25.31
CA ILE A 842 14.87 0.37 -25.22
C ILE A 842 13.91 -0.31 -24.22
N LEU A 843 13.58 0.36 -23.12
CA LEU A 843 12.85 -0.19 -21.98
C LEU A 843 11.46 0.40 -21.80
N GLY A 844 11.09 1.44 -22.56
CA GLY A 844 9.94 2.26 -22.20
C GLY A 844 10.13 2.80 -20.78
N THR A 845 9.13 2.62 -19.92
CA THR A 845 9.17 3.06 -18.51
C THR A 845 9.69 2.00 -17.54
N GLY A 846 10.24 0.88 -18.01
CA GLY A 846 10.71 -0.25 -17.19
C GLY A 846 12.00 -0.02 -16.39
N PHE A 847 12.25 1.20 -15.90
CA PHE A 847 13.42 1.57 -15.11
C PHE A 847 13.13 2.77 -14.18
N THR A 848 13.99 3.02 -13.20
CA THR A 848 13.92 4.24 -12.37
C THR A 848 14.92 5.27 -12.85
N ALA A 849 14.45 6.47 -13.19
CA ALA A 849 15.25 7.38 -14.00
C ALA A 849 16.39 8.07 -13.23
N GLN A 850 16.22 8.34 -11.93
CA GLN A 850 17.22 9.06 -11.13
C GLN A 850 17.34 8.56 -9.68
N HIS A 851 18.51 8.81 -9.07
CA HIS A 851 18.74 8.93 -7.63
C HIS A 851 19.66 10.14 -7.38
N SER A 852 19.66 10.73 -6.19
CA SER A 852 20.49 11.91 -5.93
C SER A 852 21.93 11.58 -5.57
N ASP A 853 22.16 10.44 -4.91
CA ASP A 853 23.41 10.11 -4.23
C ASP A 853 23.81 11.21 -3.21
N ALA A 854 22.81 11.92 -2.67
CA ALA A 854 23.02 13.07 -1.80
C ALA A 854 23.77 12.66 -0.54
N ARG A 855 24.84 13.41 -0.23
CA ARG A 855 25.58 13.31 1.03
C ARG A 855 25.21 14.43 2.00
N VAL A 856 24.71 15.54 1.47
CA VAL A 856 24.26 16.71 2.23
C VAL A 856 22.78 16.89 1.93
N LEU A 857 21.93 17.02 2.95
CA LEU A 857 20.47 17.03 2.83
C LEU A 857 19.99 18.01 1.75
N ASP A 858 20.54 19.22 1.75
CA ASP A 858 20.21 20.33 0.86
C ASP A 858 20.42 20.01 -0.63
N GLN A 859 21.21 18.98 -0.95
CA GLN A 859 21.48 18.55 -2.32
C GLN A 859 20.23 17.96 -2.98
N LEU A 860 19.29 17.43 -2.20
CA LEU A 860 18.02 16.94 -2.73
C LEU A 860 17.32 18.03 -3.57
N LEU A 861 17.40 19.30 -3.15
CA LEU A 861 16.76 20.41 -3.83
C LEU A 861 17.26 20.55 -5.27
N TYR A 862 18.56 20.75 -5.48
CA TYR A 862 19.06 20.95 -6.84
C TYR A 862 19.10 19.66 -7.65
N LYS A 863 19.46 18.52 -7.05
CA LYS A 863 19.57 17.24 -7.77
C LYS A 863 18.24 16.89 -8.43
N TRP A 864 17.14 17.03 -7.69
CA TRP A 864 15.81 16.76 -8.22
C TRP A 864 15.27 17.89 -9.08
N ARG A 865 15.56 19.17 -8.77
CA ARG A 865 15.16 20.30 -9.62
C ARG A 865 15.79 20.22 -11.01
N HIS A 866 17.08 19.95 -11.09
CA HIS A 866 17.81 19.86 -12.36
C HIS A 866 17.37 18.63 -13.15
N PHE A 867 17.27 17.47 -12.48
CA PHE A 867 16.81 16.25 -13.13
C PHE A 867 15.39 16.38 -13.71
N ARG A 868 14.46 17.01 -12.98
CA ARG A 868 13.09 17.23 -13.48
C ARG A 868 13.08 18.06 -14.77
N GLY A 869 13.94 19.08 -14.88
CA GLY A 869 14.12 19.82 -16.14
C GLY A 869 14.56 18.90 -17.28
N VAL A 870 15.61 18.12 -17.06
CA VAL A 870 16.10 17.16 -18.06
C VAL A 870 15.05 16.11 -18.44
N LEU A 871 14.28 15.61 -17.48
CA LEU A 871 13.23 14.63 -17.72
C LEU A 871 12.11 15.20 -18.60
N THR A 872 11.69 16.44 -18.35
CA THR A 872 10.73 17.15 -19.21
C THR A 872 11.28 17.29 -20.62
N ASP A 873 12.53 17.73 -20.78
CA ASP A 873 13.17 17.91 -22.09
C ASP A 873 13.29 16.60 -22.89
N VAL A 874 13.40 15.45 -22.20
CA VAL A 874 13.45 14.12 -22.83
C VAL A 874 12.05 13.59 -23.18
N LEU A 875 11.07 13.76 -22.29
CA LEU A 875 9.73 13.18 -22.45
C LEU A 875 8.89 13.93 -23.48
N VAL A 876 8.96 15.27 -23.54
CA VAL A 876 8.15 16.07 -24.46
C VAL A 876 8.36 15.64 -25.92
N PRO A 877 9.61 15.52 -26.44
CA PRO A 877 9.83 15.04 -27.80
C PRO A 877 9.30 13.62 -28.06
N LEU A 878 9.36 12.71 -27.09
CA LEU A 878 8.84 11.34 -27.23
C LEU A 878 7.32 11.32 -27.38
N TYR A 879 6.62 12.03 -26.51
CA TYR A 879 5.16 12.12 -26.60
C TYR A 879 4.70 12.89 -27.84
N THR A 880 5.39 13.96 -28.20
CA THR A 880 5.14 14.67 -29.45
C THR A 880 5.33 13.75 -30.66
N GLN A 881 6.34 12.88 -30.65
CA GLN A 881 6.54 11.88 -31.70
C GLN A 881 5.39 10.87 -31.77
N LEU A 882 4.89 10.39 -30.62
CA LEU A 882 3.70 9.54 -30.58
C LEU A 882 2.48 10.25 -31.20
N HIS A 883 2.23 11.48 -30.77
CA HIS A 883 1.13 12.31 -31.27
C HIS A 883 1.21 12.51 -32.79
N ARG A 884 2.38 12.88 -33.33
CA ARG A 884 2.60 13.05 -34.77
C ARG A 884 2.36 11.78 -35.58
N ASN A 885 2.60 10.62 -34.99
CA ASN A 885 2.37 9.32 -35.62
C ASN A 885 0.95 8.77 -35.38
N GLY A 886 0.02 9.62 -34.90
CA GLY A 886 -1.38 9.26 -34.70
C GLY A 886 -1.67 8.46 -33.44
N TRP A 887 -0.70 8.33 -32.52
CA TRP A 887 -0.94 7.70 -31.22
C TRP A 887 -1.57 8.71 -30.25
N PRO A 888 -2.72 8.39 -29.63
CA PRO A 888 -3.36 9.29 -28.68
C PRO A 888 -2.55 9.40 -27.39
N VAL A 889 -2.02 10.59 -27.11
CA VAL A 889 -1.31 10.90 -25.86
C VAL A 889 -2.30 11.50 -24.86
N THR A 890 -2.52 10.83 -23.74
CA THR A 890 -3.50 11.26 -22.73
C THR A 890 -2.81 11.71 -21.44
N ALA A 891 -3.48 12.56 -20.68
CA ALA A 891 -3.04 12.97 -19.34
C ALA A 891 -2.78 11.77 -18.42
N LEU A 892 -3.70 10.81 -18.41
CA LEU A 892 -3.62 9.61 -17.58
C LEU A 892 -2.36 8.77 -17.88
N ALA A 893 -2.00 8.64 -19.17
CA ALA A 893 -0.80 7.92 -19.58
C ALA A 893 0.47 8.63 -19.11
N ILE A 894 0.55 9.95 -19.30
CA ILE A 894 1.70 10.77 -18.87
C ILE A 894 1.92 10.63 -17.36
N ASP A 895 0.87 10.77 -16.55
CA ASP A 895 1.01 10.69 -15.08
C ASP A 895 1.45 9.32 -14.59
N ARG A 896 0.94 8.25 -15.22
CA ARG A 896 1.37 6.88 -14.93
C ARG A 896 2.87 6.75 -15.20
N ASP A 897 3.28 7.15 -16.40
CA ASP A 897 4.63 6.95 -16.90
C ASP A 897 5.67 7.80 -16.13
N VAL A 898 5.32 9.06 -15.81
CA VAL A 898 6.12 9.94 -14.95
C VAL A 898 6.24 9.34 -13.54
N GLY A 899 5.15 8.84 -12.96
CA GLY A 899 5.17 8.16 -11.67
C GLY A 899 6.09 6.93 -11.66
N THR A 900 6.01 6.09 -12.69
CA THR A 900 6.88 4.91 -12.86
C THR A 900 8.36 5.32 -12.86
N LEU A 901 8.73 6.32 -13.66
CA LEU A 901 10.12 6.80 -13.79
C LEU A 901 10.65 7.44 -12.51
N LEU A 902 9.79 8.06 -11.70
CA LEU A 902 10.13 8.77 -10.47
C LEU A 902 10.05 7.93 -9.20
N GLY A 903 9.87 6.61 -9.32
CA GLY A 903 10.04 5.69 -8.19
C GLY A 903 8.94 4.65 -8.03
N HIS A 904 7.76 4.83 -8.64
CA HIS A 904 6.73 3.78 -8.59
C HIS A 904 7.22 2.48 -9.22
N GLY A 905 8.01 2.55 -10.30
CA GLY A 905 8.61 1.38 -10.93
C GLY A 905 9.63 0.65 -10.03
N TYR A 906 10.30 1.38 -9.14
CA TYR A 906 11.16 0.79 -8.12
C TYR A 906 10.33 0.00 -7.10
N GLU A 907 9.29 0.60 -6.52
CA GLU A 907 8.43 -0.11 -5.55
C GLU A 907 7.71 -1.30 -6.21
N GLU A 908 7.24 -1.17 -7.46
CA GLU A 908 6.70 -2.29 -8.22
C GLU A 908 7.71 -3.42 -8.40
N PHE A 909 8.98 -3.10 -8.71
CA PHE A 909 10.05 -4.09 -8.81
C PHE A 909 10.33 -4.77 -7.46
N LEU A 910 10.35 -4.01 -6.36
CA LEU A 910 10.51 -4.57 -5.01
C LEU A 910 9.40 -5.55 -4.63
N HIS A 911 8.16 -5.30 -5.08
CA HIS A 911 7.01 -6.18 -4.79
C HIS A 911 6.78 -7.25 -5.85
N LYS A 912 7.51 -7.21 -6.96
CA LYS A 912 7.45 -8.23 -8.00
C LYS A 912 7.75 -9.62 -7.44
N GLN A 913 6.84 -10.55 -7.71
CA GLN A 913 7.03 -11.98 -7.50
C GLN A 913 7.77 -12.55 -8.72
N LEU A 914 8.88 -13.26 -8.46
CA LEU A 914 9.74 -13.89 -9.47
C LEU A 914 9.52 -15.40 -9.51
#